data_AF-A0A9W8U125-F1
#
_entry.id   AF-A0A9W8U125-F1
#
_cell.length_a   1.000
_cell.length_b   1.000
_cell.length_c   1.000
_cell.angle_alpha   90.00
_cell.angle_beta   90.00
_cell.angle_gamma   90.00
#
_symmetry.space_group_name_H-M   'P 1'
#
loop_
_entity.id
_entity.type
_entity.pdbx_description
1 polymer ?
#
loop_
_entity_poly.entity_id
_entity_poly.type
_entity_poly.pdbx_seq_one_letter_code
_entity_poly.pdbx_strand_id
1 'polypeptide(L)'
;MALRDRFKRTIRIQDIDEDPNPESSNTNSPASESSDPVKLELWNKKHSLQKEVDQLKRKHESSVLATRKFLFPLGVLLGILLAFAFVQPSDIQDMHAQLTLLMDQYDLTLPQLPDFDFSRFETEWNKLRSNIPELWKFNRDGREFQVGERMKARGLSAEYPVVLIPGVISTGLESWSTTPEYRPFFREKLWGGLNMLSQVTFNRDKWIAAMMLDPVTGLDPPDAKIRAAEGIDAASSFIQGYWIWSKIVENLAVVNYDTNNLHLAPYDWRLSYWNLEERDGYFSKLKTTIESFKRRQKRKTVVAAHSMGANYFLKWVESPKHGGGGPDWVENHIEAYISIAGTHLGVAKAMAAFLSGEMKDTVQMNPAGSYVLERFFSRAERRKLFLSWAGSASMWIKGGDAIWGNSTFAPDDPSEDFDHEIDANDVRKRRSGHTHGELISFRHIPVSTPRQEGETDPQTNFRLLNEDNGAGVKNMTSEMAGEWILEHTPSTFQKMMATNYSFGMERDEEALKRNDLDHTKWTNPLEVKLPNAPSMKMFCVYGHGKETERSYWYTRGDYEYDETAADGIAPLCRDPNPGSNQTGTCAGLSPRNQLDMPLLRKSWIDADYTDATANPKVRNGVKMGEGDGTVSLISLGAMCVEGWKRRRWNPAGINVTVVELPHRPVPSIPRGGANTSDHVDVLGSTALNEIIVKVATGAGHEVEEMFVSNIKAYARRIEWD
;
A
#
# COMPACT_ATOMS: atom_id res chain seq x y z
N MET A 1 -46.66 17.80 -3.81
CA MET A 1 -47.56 17.86 -2.64
C MET A 1 -48.58 16.72 -2.55
N ALA A 2 -49.00 16.06 -3.65
CA ALA A 2 -50.05 15.02 -3.61
C ALA A 2 -49.61 13.59 -3.18
N LEU A 3 -48.31 13.29 -3.04
CA LEU A 3 -47.84 11.96 -2.58
C LEU A 3 -47.67 11.85 -1.06
N ARG A 4 -47.56 12.99 -0.35
CA ARG A 4 -47.41 13.01 1.11
C ARG A 4 -48.72 12.71 1.85
N ASP A 5 -49.86 12.94 1.19
CA ASP A 5 -51.20 12.70 1.73
C ASP A 5 -51.71 11.27 1.54
N ARG A 6 -51.11 10.48 0.62
CA ARG A 6 -51.46 9.05 0.48
C ARG A 6 -50.79 8.17 1.52
N PHE A 7 -49.59 8.54 2.00
CA PHE A 7 -48.88 7.74 3.01
C PHE A 7 -49.43 7.94 4.44
N LYS A 8 -50.13 9.05 4.70
CA LYS A 8 -50.77 9.32 5.99
C LYS A 8 -52.12 8.61 6.20
N ARG A 9 -52.72 8.00 5.16
CA ARG A 9 -54.04 7.36 5.26
C ARG A 9 -54.04 5.86 5.58
N THR A 10 -52.89 5.19 5.54
CA THR A 10 -52.83 3.72 5.74
C THR A 10 -52.51 3.31 7.18
N ILE A 11 -52.18 4.25 8.07
CA ILE A 11 -51.95 3.97 9.49
C ILE A 11 -52.94 4.79 10.30
N ARG A 12 -54.17 4.28 10.38
CA ARG A 12 -55.19 4.77 11.31
C ARG A 12 -55.83 3.54 11.96
N ILE A 13 -55.25 3.09 13.07
CA ILE A 13 -55.96 2.27 14.05
C ILE A 13 -55.88 3.03 15.37
N GLN A 14 -56.97 3.76 15.63
CA GLN A 14 -57.53 4.22 16.91
C GLN A 14 -56.55 4.74 17.98
N ASP A 15 -56.29 6.05 17.93
CA ASP A 15 -56.19 6.86 19.14
C ASP A 15 -57.59 7.41 19.46
N ILE A 16 -58.04 7.23 20.70
CA ILE A 16 -59.21 7.91 21.26
C ILE A 16 -58.68 9.12 22.04
N ASP A 17 -59.17 10.30 21.67
CA ASP A 17 -58.84 11.61 22.25
C ASP A 17 -59.21 11.70 23.74
N GLU A 18 -58.30 12.28 24.53
CA GLU A 18 -58.59 12.91 25.82
C GLU A 18 -58.24 14.41 25.72
N ASP A 19 -59.19 15.28 26.04
CA ASP A 19 -59.04 16.46 26.94
C ASP A 19 -60.34 17.30 26.94
N PRO A 20 -60.59 18.26 27.87
CA PRO A 20 -60.05 18.46 29.23
C PRO A 20 -61.10 18.89 30.31
N ASN A 21 -60.99 18.40 31.56
CA ASN A 21 -61.44 18.97 32.87
C ASN A 21 -62.94 19.40 33.09
N PRO A 22 -63.46 19.61 34.32
CA PRO A 22 -62.92 19.44 35.68
C PRO A 22 -63.87 18.73 36.69
N GLU A 23 -63.40 18.58 37.94
CA GLU A 23 -64.15 18.35 39.19
C GLU A 23 -64.86 17.00 39.45
N SER A 24 -64.36 16.32 40.49
CA SER A 24 -65.10 15.87 41.70
C SER A 24 -64.69 14.46 42.17
N SER A 25 -64.40 14.34 43.47
CA SER A 25 -64.62 13.17 44.35
C SER A 25 -64.15 11.78 43.85
N ASN A 26 -63.33 10.98 44.51
CA ASN A 26 -63.16 10.74 45.94
C ASN A 26 -61.96 9.80 46.11
N THR A 27 -61.28 9.97 47.24
CA THR A 27 -60.47 8.96 47.92
C THR A 27 -61.06 7.55 47.79
N ASN A 28 -60.23 6.54 47.50
CA ASN A 28 -60.42 5.20 48.06
C ASN A 28 -59.08 4.45 48.18
N SER A 29 -58.59 4.40 49.42
CA SER A 29 -57.71 3.33 49.91
C SER A 29 -58.43 1.98 49.80
N PRO A 30 -57.73 0.84 49.69
CA PRO A 30 -58.38 -0.45 49.73
C PRO A 30 -58.62 -0.84 51.19
N ALA A 31 -59.87 -0.80 51.63
CA ALA A 31 -60.34 -1.68 52.69
C ALA A 31 -61.83 -1.96 52.50
N SER A 32 -62.15 -3.13 51.94
CA SER A 32 -62.92 -4.18 52.63
C SER A 32 -63.29 -5.31 51.66
N GLU A 33 -63.11 -6.55 52.12
CA GLU A 33 -63.66 -7.80 51.57
C GLU A 33 -62.98 -8.41 50.33
N SER A 34 -61.78 -8.95 50.54
CA SER A 34 -61.51 -10.38 50.31
C SER A 34 -60.11 -10.69 50.84
N SER A 35 -60.05 -11.61 51.78
CA SER A 35 -58.85 -12.11 52.46
C SER A 35 -58.02 -12.99 51.53
N ASP A 36 -57.46 -12.41 50.47
CA ASP A 36 -56.52 -13.13 49.61
C ASP A 36 -55.13 -12.47 49.70
N PRO A 37 -54.21 -13.01 50.53
CA PRO A 37 -52.87 -12.44 50.71
C PRO A 37 -52.09 -12.36 49.39
N VAL A 38 -52.43 -13.21 48.41
CA VAL A 38 -51.81 -13.24 47.08
C VAL A 38 -52.11 -11.97 46.27
N LYS A 39 -53.32 -11.39 46.40
CA LYS A 39 -53.69 -10.16 45.67
C LYS A 39 -52.95 -8.93 46.20
N LEU A 40 -52.72 -8.84 47.50
CA LEU A 40 -51.98 -7.75 48.10
C LEU A 40 -50.49 -7.83 47.74
N GLU A 41 -49.93 -9.05 47.71
CA GLU A 41 -48.57 -9.29 47.26
C GLU A 41 -48.39 -8.95 45.78
N LEU A 42 -49.33 -9.34 44.91
CA LEU A 42 -49.35 -8.98 43.49
C LEU A 42 -49.47 -7.47 43.27
N TRP A 43 -50.27 -6.76 44.06
CA TRP A 43 -50.40 -5.31 43.96
C TRP A 43 -49.09 -4.60 44.33
N ASN A 44 -48.44 -5.04 45.41
CA ASN A 44 -47.14 -4.52 45.83
C ASN A 44 -46.04 -4.84 44.79
N LYS A 45 -46.04 -6.05 44.23
CA LYS A 45 -45.06 -6.50 43.23
C LYS A 45 -45.24 -5.79 41.89
N LYS A 46 -46.49 -5.52 41.50
CA LYS A 46 -46.80 -4.69 40.33
C LYS A 46 -46.25 -3.27 40.52
N HIS A 47 -46.49 -2.65 41.68
CA HIS A 47 -45.97 -1.31 41.95
C HIS A 47 -44.45 -1.25 42.07
N SER A 48 -43.79 -2.29 42.58
CA SER A 48 -42.32 -2.35 42.62
C SER A 48 -41.72 -2.50 41.22
N LEU A 49 -42.28 -3.39 40.40
CA LEU A 49 -41.86 -3.57 39.00
C LEU A 49 -42.10 -2.31 38.17
N GLN A 50 -43.21 -1.61 38.39
CA GLN A 50 -43.49 -0.33 37.72
C GLN A 50 -42.42 0.71 38.06
N LYS A 51 -42.03 0.82 39.33
CA LYS A 51 -40.95 1.73 39.78
C LYS A 51 -39.58 1.33 39.21
N GLU A 52 -39.29 0.04 39.09
CA GLU A 52 -38.04 -0.47 38.54
C GLU A 52 -37.94 -0.22 37.03
N VAL A 53 -39.04 -0.41 36.30
CA VAL A 53 -39.15 -0.07 34.87
C VAL A 53 -39.00 1.44 34.65
N ASP A 54 -39.60 2.27 35.50
CA ASP A 54 -39.48 3.73 35.39
C ASP A 54 -38.07 4.23 35.75
N GLN A 55 -37.38 3.56 36.69
CA GLN A 55 -35.97 3.84 36.97
C GLN A 55 -35.06 3.41 35.81
N LEU A 56 -35.32 2.28 35.16
CA LEU A 56 -34.56 1.81 34.00
C LEU A 56 -34.78 2.72 32.78
N LYS A 57 -36.01 3.22 32.56
CA LYS A 57 -36.31 4.22 31.52
C LYS A 57 -35.56 5.54 31.76
N ARG A 58 -35.56 6.05 33.00
CA ARG A 58 -34.80 7.27 33.35
C ARG A 58 -33.28 7.10 33.23
N LYS A 59 -32.75 5.90 33.47
CA LYS A 59 -31.33 5.58 33.29
C LYS A 59 -30.91 5.49 31.82
N HIS A 60 -31.85 5.26 30.91
CA HIS A 60 -31.62 5.24 29.46
C HIS A 60 -31.72 6.65 28.82
N GLU A 61 -32.41 7.60 29.47
CA GLU A 61 -32.58 8.97 28.96
C GLU A 61 -31.42 9.94 29.27
N SER A 62 -30.47 9.60 30.15
CA SER A 62 -29.42 10.54 30.58
C SER A 62 -28.12 10.50 29.76
N SER A 63 -28.18 10.28 28.44
CA SER A 63 -27.00 10.43 27.57
C SER A 63 -27.39 10.88 26.16
N VAL A 64 -28.00 12.06 26.07
CA VAL A 64 -28.30 12.75 24.80
C VAL A 64 -27.02 13.12 24.02
N LEU A 65 -25.85 13.09 24.68
CA LEU A 65 -24.52 13.30 24.06
C LEU A 65 -23.93 12.06 23.35
N ALA A 66 -24.51 10.87 23.52
CA ALA A 66 -23.96 9.62 22.95
C ALA A 66 -24.88 8.94 21.94
N THR A 67 -25.80 9.67 21.32
CA THR A 67 -26.62 9.13 20.22
C THR A 67 -26.04 9.53 18.87
N ARG A 68 -25.97 8.58 17.92
CA ARG A 68 -25.49 8.75 16.52
C ARG A 68 -25.98 10.02 15.82
N LYS A 69 -27.13 10.57 16.23
CA LYS A 69 -27.73 11.79 15.67
C LYS A 69 -27.00 13.09 16.03
N PHE A 70 -26.19 13.13 17.09
CA PHE A 70 -25.40 14.31 17.48
C PHE A 70 -23.92 14.17 17.09
N LEU A 71 -23.37 12.95 17.24
CA LEU A 71 -21.99 12.65 16.86
C LEU A 71 -21.76 12.69 15.34
N PHE A 72 -22.76 12.33 14.53
CA PHE A 72 -22.65 12.39 13.08
C PHE A 72 -22.56 13.82 12.52
N PRO A 73 -23.49 14.76 12.83
CA PRO A 73 -23.35 16.14 12.37
C PRO A 73 -22.15 16.84 13.01
N LEU A 74 -21.80 16.53 14.26
CA LEU A 74 -20.56 17.05 14.87
C LEU A 74 -19.32 16.52 14.15
N GLY A 75 -19.29 15.24 13.79
CA GLY A 75 -18.21 14.63 13.01
C GLY A 75 -18.14 15.15 11.57
N VAL A 76 -19.27 15.43 10.94
CA VAL A 76 -19.34 16.10 9.64
C VAL A 76 -18.85 17.55 9.75
N LEU A 77 -19.24 18.29 10.79
CA LEU A 77 -18.80 19.66 11.00
C LEU A 77 -17.30 19.74 11.34
N LEU A 78 -16.79 18.79 12.14
CA LEU A 78 -15.37 18.65 12.45
C LEU A 78 -14.58 18.20 11.22
N GLY A 79 -15.15 17.30 10.41
CA GLY A 79 -14.58 16.84 9.14
C GLY A 79 -14.56 17.93 8.08
N ILE A 80 -15.59 18.77 8.03
CA ILE A 80 -15.64 19.98 7.19
C ILE A 80 -14.61 20.99 7.68
N LEU A 81 -14.52 21.27 8.99
CA LEU A 81 -13.49 22.16 9.56
C LEU A 81 -12.07 21.64 9.33
N LEU A 82 -11.85 20.33 9.44
CA LEU A 82 -10.58 19.67 9.08
C LEU A 82 -10.31 19.83 7.59
N ALA A 83 -11.26 19.51 6.72
CA ALA A 83 -11.13 19.67 5.27
C ALA A 83 -10.80 21.12 4.92
N PHE A 84 -11.48 22.10 5.52
CA PHE A 84 -11.18 23.52 5.37
C PHE A 84 -9.77 23.86 5.83
N ALA A 85 -9.26 23.28 6.93
CA ALA A 85 -7.87 23.50 7.36
C ALA A 85 -6.82 23.02 6.32
N PHE A 86 -7.19 22.11 5.42
CA PHE A 86 -6.36 21.61 4.33
C PHE A 86 -6.51 22.37 3.01
N VAL A 87 -7.46 23.29 2.84
CA VAL A 87 -7.69 24.00 1.57
C VAL A 87 -6.80 25.26 1.48
N GLN A 88 -6.08 25.47 0.36
CA GLN A 88 -5.36 26.73 0.10
C GLN A 88 -6.28 27.78 -0.55
N PRO A 89 -6.01 29.08 -0.42
CA PRO A 89 -6.82 30.13 -1.07
C PRO A 89 -6.94 29.96 -2.59
N SER A 90 -5.91 29.43 -3.25
CA SER A 90 -5.92 29.07 -4.68
C SER A 90 -6.93 27.97 -5.01
N ASP A 91 -7.05 26.96 -4.15
CA ASP A 91 -7.98 25.84 -4.34
C ASP A 91 -9.44 26.27 -4.16
N ILE A 92 -9.70 27.33 -3.38
CA ILE A 92 -11.05 27.90 -3.21
C ILE A 92 -11.50 28.58 -4.50
N GLN A 93 -10.58 29.28 -5.18
CA GLN A 93 -10.85 29.93 -6.47
C GLN A 93 -11.10 28.89 -7.57
N ASP A 94 -10.30 27.83 -7.62
CA ASP A 94 -10.49 26.72 -8.57
C ASP A 94 -11.78 25.92 -8.29
N MET A 95 -12.10 25.64 -7.03
CA MET A 95 -13.39 25.04 -6.65
C MET A 95 -14.58 25.91 -7.07
N HIS A 96 -14.48 27.23 -6.92
CA HIS A 96 -15.55 28.15 -7.32
C HIS A 96 -15.73 28.15 -8.85
N ALA A 97 -14.63 28.18 -9.62
CA ALA A 97 -14.67 28.09 -11.07
C ALA A 97 -15.27 26.74 -11.55
N GLN A 98 -14.87 25.63 -10.93
CA GLN A 98 -15.37 24.29 -11.25
C GLN A 98 -16.83 24.10 -10.86
N LEU A 99 -17.26 24.63 -9.72
CA LEU A 99 -18.67 24.60 -9.31
C LEU A 99 -19.53 25.41 -10.28
N THR A 100 -19.04 26.55 -10.75
CA THR A 100 -19.73 27.40 -11.74
C THR A 100 -19.84 26.69 -13.09
N LEU A 101 -18.79 26.00 -13.54
CA LEU A 101 -18.78 25.18 -14.76
C LEU A 101 -19.71 23.96 -14.67
N LEU A 102 -19.73 23.27 -13.53
CA LEU A 102 -20.65 22.17 -13.25
C LEU A 102 -22.11 22.64 -13.23
N MET A 103 -22.37 23.83 -12.69
CA MET A 103 -23.71 24.41 -12.66
C MET A 103 -24.21 24.81 -14.05
N ASP A 104 -23.33 25.33 -14.91
CA ASP A 104 -23.63 25.66 -16.31
C ASP A 104 -23.88 24.37 -17.14
N GLN A 105 -23.15 23.29 -16.87
CA GLN A 105 -23.32 21.99 -17.54
C GLN A 105 -24.65 21.28 -17.21
N TYR A 106 -25.28 21.60 -16.07
CA TYR A 106 -26.54 20.96 -15.63
C TYR A 106 -27.77 21.90 -15.62
N ASP A 107 -27.66 23.11 -16.19
CA ASP A 107 -28.75 24.07 -16.39
C ASP A 107 -29.54 24.41 -15.09
N LEU A 108 -28.82 24.49 -13.97
CA LEU A 108 -29.38 24.79 -12.65
C LEU A 108 -29.30 26.30 -12.35
N THR A 109 -30.41 27.02 -12.53
CA THR A 109 -30.51 28.44 -12.16
C THR A 109 -30.83 28.60 -10.66
N LEU A 110 -29.91 29.21 -9.90
CA LEU A 110 -30.17 29.72 -8.54
C LEU A 110 -30.20 31.25 -8.56
N PRO A 111 -30.95 31.92 -7.66
CA PRO A 111 -30.93 33.36 -7.54
C PRO A 111 -29.53 33.84 -7.15
N GLN A 112 -29.12 35.00 -7.68
CA GLN A 112 -27.80 35.61 -7.43
C GLN A 112 -27.46 35.60 -5.93
N LEU A 113 -26.47 34.79 -5.56
CA LEU A 113 -25.85 34.88 -4.25
C LEU A 113 -25.10 36.22 -4.17
N PRO A 114 -25.18 36.97 -3.06
CA PRO A 114 -24.46 38.23 -2.92
C PRO A 114 -22.95 37.99 -3.01
N ASP A 115 -22.23 38.93 -3.63
CA ASP A 115 -20.77 38.93 -3.75
C ASP A 115 -20.14 38.80 -2.35
N PHE A 116 -19.62 37.60 -2.04
CA PHE A 116 -18.86 37.37 -0.81
C PHE A 116 -17.45 37.94 -1.00
N ASP A 117 -17.12 38.99 -0.23
CA ASP A 117 -15.78 39.58 -0.21
C ASP A 117 -14.79 38.67 0.55
N PHE A 118 -14.07 37.83 -0.20
CA PHE A 118 -13.08 36.88 0.32
C PHE A 118 -11.82 37.53 0.91
N SER A 119 -11.60 38.84 0.72
CA SER A 119 -10.38 39.52 1.20
C SER A 119 -10.28 39.58 2.73
N ARG A 120 -11.40 39.81 3.42
CA ARG A 120 -11.48 39.77 4.89
C ARG A 120 -11.35 38.34 5.42
N PHE A 121 -11.97 37.39 4.72
CA PHE A 121 -11.86 35.97 5.06
C PHE A 121 -10.41 35.49 4.94
N GLU A 122 -9.69 35.86 3.89
CA GLU A 122 -8.29 35.51 3.66
C GLU A 122 -7.34 36.11 4.72
N THR A 123 -7.64 37.32 5.18
CA THR A 123 -6.86 37.99 6.24
C THR A 123 -7.07 37.34 7.61
N GLU A 124 -8.31 36.98 7.96
CA GLU A 124 -8.61 36.23 9.18
C GLU A 124 -8.14 34.77 9.10
N TRP A 125 -8.16 34.17 7.90
CA TRP A 125 -7.63 32.84 7.61
C TRP A 125 -6.12 32.75 7.85
N ASN A 126 -5.36 33.74 7.38
CA ASN A 126 -3.91 33.82 7.63
C ASN A 126 -3.57 34.03 9.11
N LYS A 127 -4.41 34.77 9.85
CA LYS A 127 -4.31 34.89 11.32
C LYS A 127 -4.66 33.59 12.06
N LEU A 128 -5.69 32.87 11.62
CA LEU A 128 -6.06 31.57 12.20
C LEU A 128 -4.96 30.54 11.96
N ARG A 129 -4.43 30.45 10.74
CA ARG A 129 -3.36 29.51 10.35
C ARG A 129 -2.04 29.77 11.07
N SER A 130 -1.70 31.04 11.33
CA SER A 130 -0.51 31.39 12.11
C SER A 130 -0.63 31.07 13.61
N ASN A 131 -1.86 30.93 14.12
CA ASN A 131 -2.15 30.55 15.51
C ASN A 131 -2.38 29.04 15.71
N ILE A 132 -2.31 28.21 14.66
CA ILE A 132 -2.35 26.75 14.79
C ILE A 132 -1.05 26.28 15.47
N PRO A 133 -1.11 25.52 16.59
CA PRO A 133 0.08 25.00 17.27
C PRO A 133 0.95 24.17 16.32
N GLU A 134 2.28 24.29 16.43
CA GLU A 134 3.22 23.64 15.50
C GLU A 134 3.04 22.12 15.37
N LEU A 135 2.53 21.47 16.42
CA LEU A 135 2.20 20.03 16.42
C LEU A 135 1.14 19.62 15.38
N TRP A 136 0.37 20.56 14.85
CA TRP A 136 -0.66 20.33 13.81
C TRP A 136 -0.22 20.78 12.41
N LYS A 137 1.00 21.30 12.25
CA LYS A 137 1.60 21.56 10.93
C LYS A 137 2.21 20.26 10.39
N PHE A 138 1.37 19.34 9.89
CA PHE A 138 1.78 18.03 9.35
C PHE A 138 2.89 18.06 8.26
N ASN A 139 3.16 19.24 7.68
CA ASN A 139 4.17 19.43 6.65
C ASN A 139 5.42 20.22 7.11
N ARG A 140 5.43 20.82 8.31
CA ARG A 140 6.55 21.64 8.80
C ARG A 140 6.91 21.24 10.24
N ASP A 141 7.93 20.39 10.37
CA ASP A 141 8.47 19.91 11.65
C ASP A 141 9.45 20.92 12.28
N GLY A 142 9.67 22.10 11.68
CA GLY A 142 10.64 23.11 12.12
C GLY A 142 12.09 22.72 11.84
N ARG A 143 12.31 21.64 11.09
CA ARG A 143 13.62 21.10 10.70
C ARG A 143 13.91 21.23 9.22
N GLU A 144 13.00 21.84 8.49
CA GLU A 144 13.23 22.24 7.11
C GLU A 144 14.51 23.08 7.08
N PHE A 145 15.32 22.92 6.04
CA PHE A 145 16.55 23.71 5.83
C PHE A 145 17.71 23.50 6.82
N GLN A 146 17.51 22.90 8.00
CA GLN A 146 18.55 22.81 9.05
C GLN A 146 19.84 22.12 8.60
N VAL A 147 19.74 21.04 7.81
CA VAL A 147 20.93 20.33 7.31
C VAL A 147 21.66 21.20 6.30
N GLY A 148 20.91 21.83 5.39
CA GLY A 148 21.44 22.77 4.42
C GLY A 148 22.15 23.96 5.09
N GLU A 149 21.57 24.52 6.15
CA GLU A 149 22.16 25.62 6.92
C GLU A 149 23.47 25.22 7.59
N ARG A 150 23.54 24.02 8.19
CA ARG A 150 24.78 23.48 8.76
C ARG A 150 25.87 23.31 7.71
N MET A 151 25.53 22.80 6.52
CA MET A 151 26.51 22.61 5.44
C MET A 151 26.98 23.95 4.86
N LYS A 152 26.06 24.90 4.70
CA LYS A 152 26.40 26.27 4.29
C LYS A 152 27.28 26.98 5.32
N ALA A 153 27.02 26.78 6.61
CA ALA A 153 27.86 27.30 7.70
C ALA A 153 29.27 26.69 7.69
N ARG A 154 29.45 25.46 7.18
CA ARG A 154 30.76 24.86 6.90
C ARG A 154 31.44 25.42 5.64
N GLY A 155 30.79 26.32 4.91
CA GLY A 155 31.31 26.87 3.65
C GLY A 155 31.09 25.96 2.43
N LEU A 156 30.26 24.92 2.55
CA LEU A 156 29.92 24.03 1.44
C LEU A 156 28.80 24.63 0.57
N SER A 157 28.90 24.44 -0.74
CA SER A 157 27.94 24.89 -1.75
C SER A 157 27.80 23.82 -2.83
N ALA A 158 26.77 23.89 -3.65
CA ALA A 158 26.52 22.99 -4.77
C ALA A 158 27.78 22.79 -5.64
N GLU A 159 28.30 21.55 -5.69
CA GLU A 159 29.47 21.20 -6.51
C GLU A 159 29.06 20.32 -7.70
N TYR A 160 28.21 19.33 -7.47
CA TYR A 160 27.74 18.42 -8.49
C TYR A 160 26.25 18.63 -8.78
N PRO A 161 25.81 18.66 -10.05
CA PRO A 161 24.39 18.60 -10.37
C PRO A 161 23.75 17.32 -9.82
N VAL A 162 22.50 17.41 -9.41
CA VAL A 162 21.76 16.32 -8.74
C VAL A 162 20.54 15.92 -9.55
N VAL A 163 20.36 14.61 -9.73
CA VAL A 163 19.15 14.01 -10.28
C VAL A 163 18.47 13.14 -9.22
N LEU A 164 17.20 13.38 -8.98
CA LEU A 164 16.36 12.63 -8.05
C LEU A 164 15.40 11.73 -8.83
N ILE A 165 15.41 10.43 -8.55
CA ILE A 165 14.53 9.44 -9.18
C ILE A 165 13.58 8.87 -8.12
N PRO A 166 12.27 9.15 -8.21
CA PRO A 166 11.29 8.69 -7.23
C PRO A 166 11.04 7.17 -7.30
N GLY A 167 10.45 6.61 -6.25
CA GLY A 167 10.02 5.22 -6.20
C GLY A 167 8.66 4.97 -6.85
N VAL A 168 8.20 3.72 -6.74
CA VAL A 168 6.84 3.32 -7.14
C VAL A 168 5.80 4.19 -6.43
N ILE A 169 4.71 4.52 -7.11
CA ILE A 169 3.54 5.20 -6.51
C ILE A 169 3.83 6.65 -6.02
N SER A 170 5.07 7.11 -6.10
CA SER A 170 5.52 8.38 -5.51
C SER A 170 5.35 9.58 -6.45
N THR A 171 5.23 9.32 -7.75
CA THR A 171 5.00 10.34 -8.78
C THR A 171 3.49 10.52 -8.99
N GLY A 172 3.02 11.76 -8.99
CA GLY A 172 1.66 12.09 -9.39
C GLY A 172 1.39 11.75 -10.85
N LEU A 173 0.21 11.20 -11.15
CA LEU A 173 -0.20 10.86 -12.51
C LEU A 173 -1.39 11.72 -12.92
N GLU A 174 -1.28 12.35 -14.07
CA GLU A 174 -2.32 13.21 -14.66
C GLU A 174 -2.94 12.58 -15.90
N SER A 175 -4.24 12.78 -16.08
CA SER A 175 -4.93 12.30 -17.28
C SER A 175 -4.78 13.29 -18.44
N TRP A 176 -4.50 12.76 -19.62
CA TRP A 176 -4.43 13.42 -20.91
C TRP A 176 -5.51 12.89 -21.88
N SER A 177 -6.54 12.25 -21.32
CA SER A 177 -7.63 11.64 -22.08
C SER A 177 -8.54 12.71 -22.67
N THR A 178 -8.90 12.57 -23.95
CA THR A 178 -9.72 13.56 -24.69
C THR A 178 -11.10 13.02 -25.11
N THR A 179 -11.30 11.71 -24.95
CA THR A 179 -12.56 11.01 -25.22
C THR A 179 -13.68 11.58 -24.35
N PRO A 180 -14.93 11.69 -24.86
CA PRO A 180 -16.03 12.32 -24.12
C PRO A 180 -16.25 11.75 -22.71
N GLU A 181 -15.99 10.46 -22.54
CA GLU A 181 -16.15 9.75 -21.27
C GLU A 181 -15.13 10.15 -20.19
N TYR A 182 -13.87 10.38 -20.58
CA TYR A 182 -12.74 10.69 -19.70
C TYR A 182 -12.32 12.17 -19.75
N ARG A 183 -12.94 12.97 -20.62
CA ARG A 183 -12.69 14.41 -20.76
C ARG A 183 -12.81 15.20 -19.46
N PRO A 184 -13.72 14.88 -18.51
CA PRO A 184 -13.76 15.53 -17.20
C PRO A 184 -12.46 15.35 -16.39
N PHE A 185 -11.61 14.39 -16.76
CA PHE A 185 -10.32 14.14 -16.11
C PHE A 185 -9.15 14.76 -16.88
N PHE A 186 -9.39 15.55 -17.93
CA PHE A 186 -8.31 16.14 -18.69
C PHE A 186 -7.49 17.09 -17.81
N ARG A 187 -6.17 16.85 -17.75
CA ARG A 187 -5.19 17.55 -16.90
C ARG A 187 -5.41 17.43 -15.40
N GLU A 188 -6.33 16.57 -14.99
CA GLU A 188 -6.58 16.28 -13.58
C GLU A 188 -5.63 15.20 -13.06
N LYS A 189 -5.13 15.38 -11.82
CA LYS A 189 -4.31 14.39 -11.14
C LYS A 189 -5.19 13.20 -10.69
N LEU A 190 -5.14 12.12 -11.45
CA LEU A 190 -5.77 10.85 -11.10
C LEU A 190 -5.02 10.12 -9.97
N TRP A 191 -3.74 10.42 -9.78
CA TRP A 191 -2.90 9.92 -8.68
C TRP A 191 -2.07 11.06 -8.09
N GLY A 192 -1.99 11.18 -6.77
CA GLY A 192 -1.17 12.21 -6.11
C GLY A 192 -1.73 13.64 -6.20
N GLY A 193 -3.04 13.77 -5.99
CA GLY A 193 -3.73 15.07 -5.88
C GLY A 193 -5.04 14.95 -5.09
N LEU A 194 -5.58 16.07 -4.62
CA LEU A 194 -6.88 16.08 -3.89
C LEU A 194 -8.03 15.58 -4.77
N ASN A 195 -7.95 15.85 -6.07
CA ASN A 195 -8.97 15.47 -7.04
C ASN A 195 -9.11 13.94 -7.18
N MET A 196 -8.05 13.17 -6.86
CA MET A 196 -8.11 11.72 -6.75
C MET A 196 -9.22 11.25 -5.81
N LEU A 197 -9.40 11.87 -4.63
CA LEU A 197 -10.39 11.42 -3.64
C LEU A 197 -11.81 11.55 -4.19
N SER A 198 -12.09 12.66 -4.87
CA SER A 198 -13.37 12.87 -5.55
C SER A 198 -13.59 11.82 -6.64
N GLN A 199 -12.58 11.56 -7.48
CA GLN A 199 -12.70 10.60 -8.58
C GLN A 199 -12.87 9.15 -8.10
N VAL A 200 -12.11 8.74 -7.09
CA VAL A 200 -12.25 7.41 -6.48
C VAL A 200 -13.64 7.23 -5.85
N THR A 201 -14.23 8.29 -5.31
CA THR A 201 -15.53 8.22 -4.63
C THR A 201 -16.70 8.22 -5.61
N PHE A 202 -16.68 9.09 -6.63
CA PHE A 202 -17.82 9.32 -7.51
C PHE A 202 -17.69 8.65 -8.88
N ASN A 203 -16.46 8.38 -9.35
CA ASN A 203 -16.16 7.84 -10.67
C ASN A 203 -15.23 6.62 -10.60
N ARG A 204 -15.43 5.75 -9.60
CA ARG A 204 -14.59 4.57 -9.33
C ARG A 204 -14.27 3.73 -10.56
N ASP A 205 -15.28 3.27 -11.29
CA ASP A 205 -15.08 2.31 -12.38
C ASP A 205 -14.25 2.92 -13.52
N LYS A 206 -14.49 4.19 -13.82
CA LYS A 206 -13.71 4.95 -14.80
C LYS A 206 -12.29 5.19 -14.31
N TRP A 207 -12.12 5.52 -13.04
CA TRP A 207 -10.79 5.70 -12.45
C TRP A 207 -9.99 4.38 -12.50
N ILE A 208 -10.60 3.25 -12.15
CA ILE A 208 -9.98 1.92 -12.23
C ILE A 208 -9.62 1.62 -13.69
N ALA A 209 -10.55 1.78 -14.62
CA ALA A 209 -10.32 1.51 -16.04
C ALA A 209 -9.19 2.38 -16.62
N ALA A 210 -9.12 3.66 -16.25
CA ALA A 210 -8.05 4.55 -16.69
C ALA A 210 -6.69 4.19 -16.06
N MET A 211 -6.68 3.80 -14.79
CA MET A 211 -5.46 3.46 -14.06
C MET A 211 -4.90 2.08 -14.44
N MET A 212 -5.73 1.18 -14.94
CA MET A 212 -5.30 -0.10 -15.49
C MET A 212 -4.52 0.08 -16.79
N LEU A 213 -3.50 -0.77 -16.99
CA LEU A 213 -2.86 -0.92 -18.29
C LEU A 213 -3.54 -2.04 -19.08
N ASP A 214 -3.47 -1.93 -20.41
CA ASP A 214 -3.88 -3.00 -21.30
C ASP A 214 -2.98 -4.24 -21.06
N PRO A 215 -3.57 -5.40 -20.75
CA PRO A 215 -2.81 -6.58 -20.33
C PRO A 215 -2.01 -7.24 -21.45
N VAL A 216 -2.26 -6.89 -22.71
CA VAL A 216 -1.57 -7.46 -23.88
C VAL A 216 -0.40 -6.57 -24.28
N THR A 217 -0.63 -5.27 -24.39
CA THR A 217 0.39 -4.29 -24.83
C THR A 217 1.23 -3.77 -23.67
N GLY A 218 0.70 -3.78 -22.44
CA GLY A 218 1.33 -3.17 -21.27
C GLY A 218 1.37 -1.64 -21.35
N LEU A 219 0.49 -1.03 -22.16
CA LEU A 219 0.36 0.42 -22.34
C LEU A 219 -1.02 0.90 -21.87
N ASP A 220 -1.29 2.20 -22.01
CA ASP A 220 -2.60 2.75 -21.66
C ASP A 220 -3.72 2.16 -22.54
N PRO A 221 -4.93 1.93 -22.02
CA PRO A 221 -6.05 1.42 -22.80
C PRO A 221 -6.53 2.45 -23.86
N PRO A 222 -7.23 2.03 -24.93
CA PRO A 222 -7.48 2.85 -26.12
C PRO A 222 -8.23 4.17 -25.91
N ASP A 223 -8.91 4.36 -24.77
CA ASP A 223 -9.68 5.57 -24.46
C ASP A 223 -9.12 6.41 -23.30
N ALA A 224 -8.15 5.89 -22.55
CA ALA A 224 -7.53 6.58 -21.43
C ALA A 224 -6.06 6.86 -21.74
N LYS A 225 -5.61 8.05 -21.41
CA LYS A 225 -4.22 8.46 -21.57
C LYS A 225 -3.74 9.04 -20.26
N ILE A 226 -2.74 8.44 -19.64
CA ILE A 226 -2.21 8.91 -18.35
C ILE A 226 -0.73 9.18 -18.49
N ARG A 227 -0.26 10.31 -17.96
CA ARG A 227 1.16 10.70 -17.98
C ARG A 227 1.63 11.04 -16.58
N ALA A 228 2.92 10.87 -16.35
CA ALA A 228 3.55 11.37 -15.14
C ALA A 228 3.45 12.91 -15.12
N ALA A 229 3.13 13.47 -13.97
CA ALA A 229 3.27 14.90 -13.74
C ALA A 229 4.74 15.30 -13.92
N GLU A 230 5.00 16.51 -14.40
CA GLU A 230 6.35 17.02 -14.66
C GLU A 230 6.80 18.03 -13.59
N GLY A 231 8.12 18.20 -13.47
CA GLY A 231 8.75 19.16 -12.57
C GLY A 231 8.94 18.65 -11.13
N ILE A 232 9.49 19.52 -10.27
CA ILE A 232 9.81 19.19 -8.86
C ILE A 232 8.54 18.86 -8.06
N ASP A 233 7.41 19.49 -8.39
CA ASP A 233 6.12 19.26 -7.73
C ASP A 233 5.48 17.90 -8.05
N ALA A 234 6.03 17.16 -9.02
CA ALA A 234 5.52 15.85 -9.40
C ALA A 234 5.71 14.78 -8.30
N ALA A 235 6.77 14.91 -7.48
CA ALA A 235 7.05 14.01 -6.36
C ALA A 235 7.59 14.70 -5.11
N SER A 236 7.56 16.04 -5.02
CA SER A 236 7.93 16.74 -3.77
C SER A 236 6.97 16.38 -2.64
N SER A 237 5.66 16.44 -2.91
CA SER A 237 4.58 16.04 -2.01
C SER A 237 3.54 15.22 -2.77
N PHE A 238 3.07 14.13 -2.16
CA PHE A 238 2.09 13.24 -2.77
C PHE A 238 0.69 13.88 -2.79
N ILE A 239 0.26 14.36 -1.63
CA ILE A 239 -0.91 15.19 -1.41
C ILE A 239 -0.52 16.26 -0.39
N GLN A 240 -1.33 17.30 -0.24
CA GLN A 240 -1.06 18.32 0.76
C GLN A 240 -0.91 17.71 2.16
N GLY A 241 0.20 17.99 2.85
CA GLY A 241 0.52 17.41 4.16
C GLY A 241 1.28 16.08 4.12
N TYR A 242 1.48 15.48 2.94
CA TYR A 242 2.26 14.25 2.76
C TYR A 242 3.50 14.52 1.89
N TRP A 243 4.61 14.88 2.54
CA TRP A 243 5.89 15.11 1.88
C TRP A 243 6.56 13.79 1.43
N ILE A 244 7.26 13.82 0.30
CA ILE A 244 8.14 12.72 -0.16
C ILE A 244 9.56 13.28 -0.30
N TRP A 245 9.81 14.07 -1.34
CA TRP A 245 11.13 14.67 -1.60
C TRP A 245 11.30 16.10 -1.09
N SER A 246 10.24 16.78 -0.63
CA SER A 246 10.29 18.19 -0.22
C SER A 246 11.43 18.51 0.75
N LYS A 247 11.64 17.70 1.79
CA LYS A 247 12.70 17.93 2.79
C LYS A 247 14.12 17.90 2.20
N ILE A 248 14.36 17.03 1.23
CA ILE A 248 15.66 16.93 0.53
C ILE A 248 15.85 18.15 -0.37
N VAL A 249 14.81 18.51 -1.14
CA VAL A 249 14.84 19.69 -2.03
C VAL A 249 15.07 20.97 -1.23
N GLU A 250 14.40 21.14 -0.10
CA GLU A 250 14.56 22.28 0.81
C GLU A 250 16.01 22.40 1.30
N ASN A 251 16.62 21.31 1.79
CA ASN A 251 18.01 21.34 2.26
C ASN A 251 19.03 21.59 1.13
N LEU A 252 18.79 21.04 -0.06
CA LEU A 252 19.61 21.32 -1.24
C LEU A 252 19.50 22.80 -1.65
N ALA A 253 18.31 23.40 -1.59
CA ALA A 253 18.12 24.80 -1.95
C ALA A 253 19.01 25.76 -1.15
N VAL A 254 19.25 25.48 0.14
CA VAL A 254 20.08 26.32 1.01
C VAL A 254 21.53 26.41 0.55
N VAL A 255 22.05 25.31 0.00
CA VAL A 255 23.42 25.22 -0.55
C VAL A 255 23.48 25.59 -2.03
N ASN A 256 22.52 26.39 -2.51
CA ASN A 256 22.42 26.92 -3.88
C ASN A 256 22.06 25.89 -4.96
N TYR A 257 21.20 24.91 -4.64
CA TYR A 257 20.50 24.17 -5.69
C TYR A 257 19.21 24.87 -6.11
N ASP A 258 18.94 24.84 -7.40
CA ASP A 258 17.75 25.37 -8.06
C ASP A 258 17.38 24.50 -9.26
N THR A 259 16.40 24.92 -10.07
CA THR A 259 15.98 24.19 -11.27
C THR A 259 17.07 24.08 -12.35
N ASN A 260 18.20 24.78 -12.24
CA ASN A 260 19.30 24.73 -13.19
C ASN A 260 20.32 23.63 -12.89
N ASN A 261 20.44 23.17 -11.65
CA ASN A 261 21.39 22.14 -11.21
C ASN A 261 20.74 20.98 -10.43
N LEU A 262 19.44 21.05 -10.17
CA LEU A 262 18.64 19.98 -9.58
C LEU A 262 17.52 19.57 -10.55
N HIS A 263 17.41 18.27 -10.82
CA HIS A 263 16.32 17.71 -11.63
C HIS A 263 15.64 16.56 -10.90
N LEU A 264 14.33 16.67 -10.70
CA LEU A 264 13.50 15.53 -10.34
C LEU A 264 13.04 14.86 -11.64
N ALA A 265 13.28 13.56 -11.77
CA ALA A 265 12.95 12.75 -12.94
C ALA A 265 11.70 11.89 -12.68
N PRO A 266 10.48 12.47 -12.73
CA PRO A 266 9.24 11.71 -12.56
C PRO A 266 9.02 10.76 -13.74
N TYR A 267 8.37 9.63 -13.46
CA TYR A 267 8.00 8.63 -14.47
C TYR A 267 6.69 7.92 -14.09
N ASP A 268 6.08 7.28 -15.09
CA ASP A 268 4.88 6.46 -14.90
C ASP A 268 5.27 5.08 -14.36
N TRP A 269 5.23 4.95 -13.03
CA TRP A 269 5.60 3.74 -12.31
C TRP A 269 4.71 2.52 -12.59
N ARG A 270 3.61 2.67 -13.35
CA ARG A 270 2.77 1.53 -13.75
C ARG A 270 3.40 0.72 -14.89
N LEU A 271 4.16 1.38 -15.76
CA LEU A 271 4.75 0.76 -16.96
C LEU A 271 5.97 -0.09 -16.64
N SER A 272 6.27 -1.05 -17.52
CA SER A 272 7.58 -1.70 -17.52
C SER A 272 8.68 -0.74 -17.94
N TYR A 273 9.93 -1.01 -17.55
CA TYR A 273 11.05 -0.17 -17.98
C TYR A 273 11.25 -0.14 -19.50
N TRP A 274 10.94 -1.23 -20.20
CA TRP A 274 10.91 -1.23 -21.66
C TRP A 274 9.88 -0.23 -22.20
N ASN A 275 8.63 -0.33 -21.74
CA ASN A 275 7.54 0.54 -22.20
C ASN A 275 7.72 2.00 -21.77
N LEU A 276 8.44 2.27 -20.67
CA LEU A 276 8.81 3.63 -20.27
C LEU A 276 9.69 4.30 -21.33
N GLU A 277 10.59 3.57 -21.98
CA GLU A 277 11.38 4.12 -23.08
C GLU A 277 10.56 4.22 -24.36
N GLU A 278 9.88 3.16 -24.77
CA GLU A 278 9.11 3.14 -26.02
C GLU A 278 7.99 4.20 -26.05
N ARG A 279 7.25 4.35 -24.94
CA ARG A 279 6.11 5.28 -24.86
C ARG A 279 6.56 6.72 -24.60
N ASP A 280 7.44 6.92 -23.62
CA ASP A 280 7.72 8.24 -23.05
C ASP A 280 9.13 8.75 -23.36
N GLY A 281 10.02 7.91 -23.90
CA GLY A 281 11.44 8.21 -24.08
C GLY A 281 12.14 8.55 -22.76
N TYR A 282 11.69 7.94 -21.65
CA TYR A 282 12.10 8.35 -20.30
C TYR A 282 13.62 8.30 -20.09
N PHE A 283 14.27 7.20 -20.49
CA PHE A 283 15.71 7.05 -20.29
C PHE A 283 16.50 7.91 -21.28
N SER A 284 16.00 8.10 -22.50
CA SER A 284 16.59 9.04 -23.47
C SER A 284 16.56 10.49 -22.95
N LYS A 285 15.46 10.92 -22.35
CA LYS A 285 15.33 12.24 -21.71
C LYS A 285 16.26 12.37 -20.50
N LEU A 286 16.33 11.33 -19.66
CA LEU A 286 17.21 11.28 -18.49
C LEU A 286 18.69 11.37 -18.89
N LYS A 287 19.12 10.57 -19.87
CA LYS A 287 20.47 10.60 -20.44
C LYS A 287 20.82 12.00 -20.96
N THR A 288 19.94 12.60 -21.76
CA THR A 288 20.15 13.94 -22.33
C THR A 288 20.28 15.00 -21.25
N THR A 289 19.49 14.90 -20.17
CA THR A 289 19.55 15.81 -19.02
C THR A 289 20.90 15.72 -18.30
N ILE A 290 21.39 14.50 -18.04
CA ILE A 290 22.69 14.26 -17.42
C ILE A 290 23.84 14.77 -18.30
N GLU A 291 23.78 14.52 -19.61
CA GLU A 291 24.77 15.04 -20.55
C GLU A 291 24.76 16.57 -20.61
N SER A 292 23.58 17.19 -20.56
CA SER A 292 23.42 18.64 -20.50
C SER A 292 24.06 19.24 -19.24
N PHE A 293 23.86 18.60 -18.07
CA PHE A 293 24.53 19.00 -16.84
C PHE A 293 26.05 18.96 -16.97
N LYS A 294 26.61 17.87 -17.50
CA LYS A 294 28.05 17.78 -17.74
C LYS A 294 28.54 18.83 -18.73
N ARG A 295 27.81 19.11 -19.81
CA ARG A 295 28.20 20.11 -20.80
C ARG A 295 28.21 21.53 -20.22
N ARG A 296 27.21 21.90 -19.41
CA ARG A 296 27.05 23.24 -18.83
C ARG A 296 27.96 23.47 -17.62
N GLN A 297 28.01 22.52 -16.68
CA GLN A 297 28.72 22.69 -15.41
C GLN A 297 30.12 22.07 -15.41
N LYS A 298 30.49 21.30 -16.45
CA LYS A 298 31.77 20.58 -16.56
C LYS A 298 32.03 19.61 -15.41
N ARG A 299 30.98 19.17 -14.71
CA ARG A 299 31.02 18.23 -13.59
C ARG A 299 30.16 17.01 -13.89
N LYS A 300 30.51 15.88 -13.27
CA LYS A 300 29.69 14.66 -13.27
C LYS A 300 28.43 14.88 -12.42
N THR A 301 27.41 14.04 -12.59
CA THR A 301 26.11 14.17 -11.92
C THR A 301 25.99 13.18 -10.77
N VAL A 302 25.38 13.59 -9.66
CA VAL A 302 24.97 12.71 -8.56
C VAL A 302 23.54 12.25 -8.82
N VAL A 303 23.30 10.94 -8.81
CA VAL A 303 21.98 10.35 -9.00
C VAL A 303 21.53 9.74 -7.69
N ALA A 304 20.40 10.20 -7.14
CA ALA A 304 19.77 9.63 -5.97
C ALA A 304 18.43 8.99 -6.35
N ALA A 305 18.30 7.69 -6.13
CA ALA A 305 17.13 6.90 -6.49
C ALA A 305 16.50 6.28 -5.25
N HIS A 306 15.18 6.35 -5.14
CA HIS A 306 14.44 5.74 -4.03
C HIS A 306 13.70 4.48 -4.46
N SER A 307 13.73 3.44 -3.61
CA SER A 307 12.92 2.22 -3.75
C SER A 307 13.11 1.53 -5.12
N MET A 308 12.05 1.48 -5.94
CA MET A 308 12.05 0.90 -7.28
C MET A 308 12.97 1.63 -8.28
N GLY A 309 13.34 2.90 -8.05
CA GLY A 309 13.98 3.78 -9.04
C GLY A 309 15.42 3.42 -9.44
N ALA A 310 15.91 2.20 -9.17
CA ALA A 310 17.32 1.96 -8.99
C ALA A 310 17.85 0.66 -9.64
N ASN A 311 18.33 0.77 -10.89
CA ASN A 311 19.49 0.06 -11.51
C ASN A 311 19.38 -0.07 -13.05
N TYR A 312 18.17 -0.10 -13.61
CA TYR A 312 17.95 -0.35 -15.05
C TYR A 312 18.66 0.66 -15.96
N PHE A 313 18.60 1.96 -15.60
CA PHE A 313 19.15 3.05 -16.41
C PHE A 313 20.65 2.90 -16.70
N LEU A 314 21.44 2.43 -15.73
CA LEU A 314 22.89 2.33 -15.86
C LEU A 314 23.28 1.33 -16.96
N LYS A 315 22.51 0.26 -17.14
CA LYS A 315 22.77 -0.73 -18.21
C LYS A 315 22.13 -0.36 -19.53
N TRP A 316 20.94 0.23 -19.48
CA TRP A 316 20.29 0.78 -20.65
C TRP A 316 21.19 1.78 -21.39
N VAL A 317 21.91 2.65 -20.67
CA VAL A 317 22.79 3.66 -21.27
C VAL A 317 24.07 3.08 -21.87
N GLU A 318 24.65 2.03 -21.25
CA GLU A 318 25.84 1.34 -21.76
C GLU A 318 25.54 0.53 -23.03
N SER A 319 24.32 -0.02 -23.14
CA SER A 319 23.94 -0.91 -24.23
C SER A 319 24.00 -0.23 -25.61
N PRO A 320 24.76 -0.77 -26.59
CA PRO A 320 24.85 -0.24 -27.94
C PRO A 320 23.51 -0.24 -28.71
N LYS A 321 22.62 -1.19 -28.40
CA LYS A 321 21.31 -1.31 -29.06
C LYS A 321 20.25 -0.35 -28.52
N HIS A 322 20.52 0.29 -27.38
CA HIS A 322 19.53 1.10 -26.65
C HIS A 322 20.10 2.50 -26.43
N GLY A 323 20.52 2.84 -25.21
CA GLY A 323 21.01 4.17 -24.92
C GLY A 323 22.26 4.58 -25.69
N GLY A 324 23.07 3.64 -26.20
CA GLY A 324 24.16 3.94 -27.13
C GLY A 324 25.22 4.90 -26.57
N GLY A 325 25.37 4.98 -25.24
CA GLY A 325 26.36 5.82 -24.57
C GLY A 325 27.77 5.22 -24.60
N GLY A 326 27.87 3.90 -24.77
CA GLY A 326 29.12 3.15 -24.68
C GLY A 326 29.47 2.75 -23.24
N PRO A 327 30.46 1.86 -23.06
CA PRO A 327 30.81 1.29 -21.75
C PRO A 327 31.36 2.32 -20.75
N ASP A 328 32.00 3.39 -21.25
CA ASP A 328 32.59 4.42 -20.40
C ASP A 328 31.62 5.58 -20.12
N TRP A 329 30.36 5.49 -20.54
CA TRP A 329 29.41 6.59 -20.36
C TRP A 329 29.18 6.89 -18.87
N VAL A 330 28.98 5.83 -18.06
CA VAL A 330 28.74 5.97 -16.62
C VAL A 330 29.96 6.56 -15.92
N GLU A 331 31.15 6.03 -16.21
CA GLU A 331 32.42 6.57 -15.72
C GLU A 331 32.54 8.06 -16.03
N ASN A 332 32.16 8.47 -17.24
CA ASN A 332 32.29 9.85 -17.65
C ASN A 332 31.22 10.78 -17.04
N HIS A 333 30.01 10.32 -16.75
CA HIS A 333 28.88 11.21 -16.46
C HIS A 333 28.36 11.14 -15.02
N ILE A 334 28.62 10.06 -14.30
CA ILE A 334 28.08 9.84 -12.94
C ILE A 334 29.22 9.94 -11.92
N GLU A 335 29.07 10.83 -10.95
CA GLU A 335 30.00 10.95 -9.81
C GLU A 335 29.66 9.93 -8.74
N ALA A 336 28.39 9.93 -8.34
CA ALA A 336 27.89 9.10 -7.26
C ALA A 336 26.47 8.62 -7.56
N TYR A 337 26.20 7.39 -7.14
CA TYR A 337 24.91 6.76 -7.20
C TYR A 337 24.43 6.42 -5.78
N ILE A 338 23.35 7.07 -5.34
CA ILE A 338 22.77 6.89 -4.00
C ILE A 338 21.48 6.07 -4.15
N SER A 339 21.52 4.80 -3.74
CA SER A 339 20.35 3.93 -3.61
C SER A 339 19.74 4.13 -2.23
N ILE A 340 18.52 4.70 -2.18
CA ILE A 340 17.78 4.99 -0.95
C ILE A 340 16.68 3.94 -0.80
N ALA A 341 16.79 3.08 0.20
CA ALA A 341 15.85 1.99 0.46
C ALA A 341 15.55 1.13 -0.79
N GLY A 342 16.58 0.84 -1.59
CA GLY A 342 16.44 0.12 -2.86
C GLY A 342 15.90 -1.30 -2.70
N THR A 343 14.98 -1.72 -3.58
CA THR A 343 14.38 -3.07 -3.58
C THR A 343 15.21 -4.05 -4.43
N HIS A 344 16.52 -4.15 -4.16
CA HIS A 344 17.46 -4.81 -5.06
C HIS A 344 17.12 -6.28 -5.32
N LEU A 345 16.62 -7.01 -4.31
CA LEU A 345 16.26 -8.42 -4.44
C LEU A 345 14.74 -8.64 -4.52
N GLY A 346 13.95 -7.58 -4.69
CA GLY A 346 12.49 -7.62 -4.68
C GLY A 346 11.88 -7.64 -3.28
N VAL A 347 10.56 -7.76 -3.18
CA VAL A 347 9.83 -7.71 -1.90
C VAL A 347 8.78 -8.81 -1.82
N ALA A 348 8.68 -9.46 -0.66
CA ALA A 348 7.61 -10.44 -0.38
C ALA A 348 6.20 -9.82 -0.51
N LYS A 349 6.07 -8.52 -0.23
CA LYS A 349 4.84 -7.73 -0.45
C LYS A 349 4.29 -7.87 -1.87
N ALA A 350 5.16 -7.83 -2.89
CA ALA A 350 4.75 -7.90 -4.28
C ALA A 350 4.11 -9.25 -4.59
N MET A 351 4.70 -10.34 -4.06
CA MET A 351 4.18 -11.71 -4.22
C MET A 351 2.74 -11.84 -3.68
N ALA A 352 2.51 -11.36 -2.45
CA ALA A 352 1.18 -11.37 -1.84
C ALA A 352 0.15 -10.48 -2.59
N ALA A 353 0.61 -9.31 -3.08
CA ALA A 353 -0.22 -8.39 -3.83
C ALA A 353 -0.70 -8.98 -5.17
N PHE A 354 0.16 -9.68 -5.92
CA PHE A 354 -0.23 -10.34 -7.18
C PHE A 354 -1.13 -11.55 -6.97
N LEU A 355 -0.93 -12.27 -5.87
CA LEU A 355 -1.73 -13.45 -5.55
C LEU A 355 -3.13 -13.10 -5.06
N SER A 356 -3.23 -12.19 -4.09
CA SER A 356 -4.45 -11.96 -3.30
C SER A 356 -4.94 -10.51 -3.28
N GLY A 357 -4.15 -9.56 -3.79
CA GLY A 357 -4.46 -8.13 -3.67
C GLY A 357 -4.33 -7.59 -2.23
N GLU A 358 -3.79 -8.40 -1.32
CA GLU A 358 -3.58 -8.09 0.09
C GLU A 358 -2.09 -7.84 0.40
N MET A 359 -1.87 -7.05 1.44
CA MET A 359 -0.56 -6.75 2.02
C MET A 359 -0.73 -6.55 3.54
N LYS A 360 0.37 -6.61 4.32
CA LYS A 360 0.34 -6.41 5.78
C LYS A 360 -0.53 -5.23 6.20
N ASP A 361 -0.36 -4.08 5.55
CA ASP A 361 -1.08 -2.84 5.90
C ASP A 361 -2.59 -2.95 5.75
N THR A 362 -3.08 -3.80 4.82
CA THR A 362 -4.51 -4.02 4.59
C THR A 362 -5.10 -5.12 5.48
N VAL A 363 -4.27 -6.08 5.89
CA VAL A 363 -4.68 -7.21 6.73
C VAL A 363 -4.68 -6.84 8.22
N GLN A 364 -3.79 -5.93 8.64
CA GLN A 364 -3.72 -5.42 10.01
C GLN A 364 -4.61 -4.18 10.25
N MET A 365 -5.42 -3.78 9.26
CA MET A 365 -6.42 -2.73 9.45
C MET A 365 -7.49 -3.16 10.46
N ASN A 366 -8.08 -2.16 11.14
CA ASN A 366 -9.22 -2.45 12.00
C ASN A 366 -10.41 -2.97 11.15
N PRO A 367 -11.30 -3.81 11.72
CA PRO A 367 -12.40 -4.42 10.96
C PRO A 367 -13.31 -3.42 10.24
N ALA A 368 -13.50 -2.23 10.82
CA ALA A 368 -14.29 -1.16 10.19
C ALA A 368 -13.60 -0.60 8.95
N GLY A 369 -12.28 -0.42 8.99
CA GLY A 369 -11.44 0.06 7.90
C GLY A 369 -11.29 -0.96 6.80
N SER A 370 -11.11 -2.25 7.14
CA SER A 370 -11.10 -3.34 6.16
C SER A 370 -12.46 -3.49 5.47
N TYR A 371 -13.57 -3.32 6.19
CA TYR A 371 -14.91 -3.33 5.60
C TYR A 371 -15.15 -2.15 4.63
N VAL A 372 -14.72 -0.95 5.01
CA VAL A 372 -14.77 0.23 4.14
C VAL A 372 -13.90 0.00 2.91
N LEU A 373 -12.66 -0.44 3.10
CA LEU A 373 -11.74 -0.72 1.99
C LEU A 373 -12.30 -1.77 1.05
N GLU A 374 -12.86 -2.88 1.55
CA GLU A 374 -13.45 -3.93 0.70
C GLU A 374 -14.68 -3.42 -0.08
N ARG A 375 -15.41 -2.44 0.46
CA ARG A 375 -16.54 -1.82 -0.23
C ARG A 375 -16.10 -0.84 -1.32
N PHE A 376 -15.01 -0.11 -1.11
CA PHE A 376 -14.47 0.88 -2.05
C PHE A 376 -13.49 0.28 -3.08
N PHE A 377 -12.71 -0.73 -2.69
CA PHE A 377 -11.74 -1.48 -3.50
C PHE A 377 -11.61 -2.91 -2.97
N SER A 378 -12.38 -3.82 -3.56
CA SER A 378 -12.31 -5.24 -3.21
C SER A 378 -10.92 -5.80 -3.46
N ARG A 379 -10.58 -6.89 -2.76
CA ARG A 379 -9.34 -7.65 -3.00
C ARG A 379 -9.16 -8.06 -4.46
N ALA A 380 -10.24 -8.47 -5.12
CA ALA A 380 -10.21 -8.86 -6.53
C ALA A 380 -9.85 -7.70 -7.46
N GLU A 381 -10.39 -6.50 -7.23
CA GLU A 381 -10.07 -5.31 -8.04
C GLU A 381 -8.65 -4.82 -7.80
N ARG A 382 -8.19 -4.83 -6.53
CA ARG A 382 -6.80 -4.51 -6.20
C ARG A 382 -5.83 -5.47 -6.89
N ARG A 383 -6.13 -6.77 -6.82
CA ARG A 383 -5.38 -7.80 -7.53
C ARG A 383 -5.34 -7.53 -9.04
N LYS A 384 -6.48 -7.21 -9.65
CA LYS A 384 -6.59 -6.87 -11.08
C LYS A 384 -5.75 -5.65 -11.45
N LEU A 385 -5.72 -4.61 -10.61
CA LEU A 385 -4.87 -3.44 -10.79
C LEU A 385 -3.38 -3.81 -10.74
N PHE A 386 -2.95 -4.53 -9.70
CA PHE A 386 -1.55 -4.95 -9.56
C PHE A 386 -1.10 -5.83 -10.73
N LEU A 387 -1.94 -6.79 -11.16
CA LEU A 387 -1.66 -7.62 -12.33
C LEU A 387 -1.61 -6.83 -13.66
N SER A 388 -2.17 -5.61 -13.70
CA SER A 388 -2.01 -4.74 -14.87
C SER A 388 -0.72 -3.90 -14.82
N TRP A 389 -0.21 -3.58 -13.63
CA TRP A 389 0.94 -2.68 -13.46
C TRP A 389 2.27 -3.41 -13.60
N ALA A 390 2.73 -3.53 -14.84
CA ALA A 390 4.00 -4.14 -15.19
C ALA A 390 5.21 -3.56 -14.42
N GLY A 391 5.20 -2.27 -14.05
CA GLY A 391 6.27 -1.66 -13.26
C GLY A 391 6.42 -2.28 -11.87
N SER A 392 5.29 -2.57 -11.21
CA SER A 392 5.28 -3.22 -9.88
C SER A 392 5.86 -4.63 -9.90
N ALA A 393 5.74 -5.33 -11.05
CA ALA A 393 6.30 -6.66 -11.27
C ALA A 393 7.84 -6.67 -11.24
N SER A 394 8.51 -5.54 -11.47
CA SER A 394 9.97 -5.44 -11.33
C SER A 394 10.47 -5.70 -9.90
N MET A 395 9.59 -5.54 -8.89
CA MET A 395 9.89 -5.79 -7.47
C MET A 395 9.59 -7.23 -7.05
N TRP A 396 9.30 -8.13 -7.99
CA TRP A 396 9.23 -9.56 -7.70
C TRP A 396 10.56 -10.06 -7.11
N ILE A 397 10.44 -11.07 -6.24
CA ILE A 397 11.54 -11.67 -5.50
C ILE A 397 12.59 -12.27 -6.45
N LYS A 398 13.87 -11.97 -6.23
CA LYS A 398 14.99 -12.38 -7.09
C LYS A 398 15.93 -13.34 -6.36
N GLY A 399 16.47 -14.29 -7.13
CA GLY A 399 17.48 -15.26 -6.70
C GLY A 399 16.93 -16.53 -6.05
N GLY A 400 15.61 -16.67 -5.95
CA GLY A 400 14.95 -17.88 -5.46
C GLY A 400 15.49 -18.36 -4.12
N ASP A 401 15.56 -19.68 -3.96
CA ASP A 401 15.86 -20.30 -2.67
C ASP A 401 17.31 -20.05 -2.21
N ALA A 402 18.23 -19.76 -3.14
CA ALA A 402 19.62 -19.40 -2.81
C ALA A 402 19.74 -18.10 -2.00
N ILE A 403 18.83 -17.16 -2.23
CA ILE A 403 18.78 -15.86 -1.53
C ILE A 403 17.77 -15.88 -0.37
N TRP A 404 16.59 -16.46 -0.60
CA TRP A 404 15.44 -16.32 0.30
C TRP A 404 15.25 -17.50 1.26
N GLY A 405 16.02 -18.58 1.08
CA GLY A 405 15.98 -19.77 1.91
C GLY A 405 15.16 -20.91 1.31
N ASN A 406 15.27 -22.07 1.95
CA ASN A 406 14.59 -23.31 1.60
C ASN A 406 13.56 -23.70 2.69
N SER A 407 12.98 -24.90 2.60
CA SER A 407 11.96 -25.37 3.56
C SER A 407 12.44 -25.52 5.01
N THR A 408 13.75 -25.49 5.26
CA THR A 408 14.35 -25.70 6.59
C THR A 408 15.09 -24.50 7.13
N PHE A 409 15.51 -23.57 6.26
CA PHE A 409 16.45 -22.52 6.61
C PHE A 409 16.29 -21.31 5.71
N ALA A 410 16.40 -20.11 6.29
CA ALA A 410 16.67 -18.88 5.59
C ALA A 410 17.86 -18.11 6.20
N PRO A 411 18.56 -17.28 5.41
CA PRO A 411 19.71 -16.51 5.90
C PRO A 411 19.38 -15.59 7.09
N ASP A 412 18.15 -15.07 7.13
CA ASP A 412 17.59 -14.22 8.17
C ASP A 412 16.79 -14.97 9.24
N ASP A 413 16.93 -16.30 9.31
CA ASP A 413 16.40 -17.05 10.45
C ASP A 413 17.21 -16.75 11.72
N PRO A 414 16.52 -16.63 12.87
CA PRO A 414 17.16 -16.43 14.16
C PRO A 414 18.00 -17.68 14.50
N SER A 415 19.32 -17.53 14.56
CA SER A 415 20.22 -18.63 14.91
C SER A 415 20.29 -18.89 16.42
N GLU A 416 20.36 -20.16 16.81
CA GLU A 416 20.50 -20.58 18.22
C GLU A 416 21.76 -20.02 18.92
N ASP A 417 22.80 -19.66 18.16
CA ASP A 417 24.13 -19.28 18.69
C ASP A 417 24.25 -17.85 19.27
N PHE A 418 23.22 -17.01 19.19
CA PHE A 418 23.35 -15.57 19.53
C PHE A 418 22.45 -15.06 20.65
N ASP A 419 21.56 -15.88 21.21
CA ASP A 419 20.82 -15.55 22.43
C ASP A 419 21.66 -15.89 23.68
N HIS A 420 22.79 -15.21 23.86
CA HIS A 420 23.70 -15.48 24.98
C HIS A 420 23.23 -14.93 26.34
N GLU A 421 21.97 -14.50 26.46
CA GLU A 421 21.44 -13.93 27.71
C GLU A 421 20.00 -14.35 28.02
N ILE A 422 19.61 -15.59 27.72
CA ILE A 422 18.30 -16.12 28.14
C ILE A 422 18.41 -17.51 28.77
N ASP A 423 17.75 -17.65 29.91
CA ASP A 423 17.69 -18.80 30.81
C ASP A 423 17.39 -20.13 30.08
N ALA A 424 18.15 -21.18 30.42
CA ALA A 424 18.12 -22.51 29.81
C ALA A 424 16.74 -23.22 29.86
N ASN A 425 15.81 -22.68 30.67
CA ASN A 425 14.43 -23.15 30.75
C ASN A 425 13.51 -22.61 29.63
N ASP A 426 13.87 -21.55 28.91
CA ASP A 426 13.08 -21.00 27.79
C ASP A 426 13.33 -21.78 26.47
N VAL A 427 14.49 -22.42 26.34
CA VAL A 427 14.92 -23.19 25.16
C VAL A 427 13.97 -24.35 24.84
N ARG A 428 13.35 -24.98 25.85
CA ARG A 428 12.38 -26.08 25.64
C ARG A 428 10.99 -25.60 25.20
N LYS A 429 10.66 -24.32 25.38
CA LYS A 429 9.35 -23.74 25.04
C LYS A 429 9.29 -23.23 23.59
N ARG A 430 10.43 -22.95 22.97
CA ARG A 430 10.60 -22.45 21.59
C ARG A 430 10.66 -23.54 20.50
N ARG A 431 9.93 -24.65 20.67
CA ARG A 431 9.96 -25.77 19.69
C ARG A 431 9.08 -25.58 18.44
N SER A 432 8.36 -24.47 18.30
CA SER A 432 7.67 -24.09 17.06
C SER A 432 8.51 -23.08 16.26
N GLY A 433 9.75 -23.44 15.93
CA GLY A 433 10.61 -22.61 15.08
C GLY A 433 10.14 -22.68 13.63
N HIS A 434 9.29 -21.75 13.21
CA HIS A 434 9.02 -21.56 11.78
C HIS A 434 10.29 -21.01 11.11
N THR A 435 10.51 -21.33 9.84
CA THR A 435 11.54 -20.67 9.04
C THR A 435 10.92 -19.58 8.16
N HIS A 436 11.71 -18.54 7.86
CA HIS A 436 11.39 -17.56 6.81
C HIS A 436 11.58 -18.12 5.39
N GLY A 437 12.23 -19.27 5.23
CA GLY A 437 12.51 -19.87 3.93
C GLY A 437 11.24 -20.39 3.24
N GLU A 438 10.22 -20.73 4.04
CA GLU A 438 8.86 -20.90 3.54
C GLU A 438 8.21 -19.52 3.32
N LEU A 439 8.10 -19.09 2.06
CA LEU A 439 7.49 -17.82 1.67
C LEU A 439 5.96 -17.84 1.83
N ILE A 440 5.32 -18.95 1.46
CA ILE A 440 3.88 -19.17 1.63
C ILE A 440 3.68 -20.47 2.41
N SER A 441 3.13 -20.36 3.60
CA SER A 441 2.74 -21.50 4.45
C SER A 441 1.22 -21.63 4.48
N PHE A 442 0.71 -22.86 4.59
CA PHE A 442 -0.73 -23.13 4.73
C PHE A 442 -1.00 -23.82 6.06
N ARG A 443 -2.12 -23.49 6.72
CA ARG A 443 -2.52 -24.23 7.91
C ARG A 443 -2.96 -25.65 7.50
N HIS A 444 -2.31 -26.66 8.07
CA HIS A 444 -2.89 -28.00 8.10
C HIS A 444 -4.09 -27.97 9.03
N ILE A 445 -5.30 -28.03 8.48
CA ILE A 445 -6.49 -28.28 9.29
C ILE A 445 -6.34 -29.73 9.78
N PRO A 446 -6.17 -29.98 11.10
CA PRO A 446 -6.09 -31.34 11.59
C PRO A 446 -7.42 -32.02 11.28
N VAL A 447 -7.37 -33.10 10.49
CA VAL A 447 -8.49 -34.02 10.30
C VAL A 447 -8.90 -34.48 11.69
N SER A 448 -10.03 -33.97 12.18
CA SER A 448 -10.55 -34.30 13.51
C SER A 448 -10.71 -35.82 13.62
N THR A 449 -9.94 -36.39 14.56
CA THR A 449 -10.03 -37.71 15.23
C THR A 449 -11.14 -38.70 14.79
N PRO A 450 -10.83 -40.01 14.69
CA PRO A 450 -11.80 -41.03 14.30
C PRO A 450 -12.94 -41.10 15.33
N ARG A 451 -14.18 -40.88 14.87
CA ARG A 451 -15.38 -41.12 15.67
C ARG A 451 -15.43 -42.60 16.08
N GLN A 452 -15.66 -42.86 17.37
CA GLN A 452 -16.11 -44.17 17.84
C GLN A 452 -17.43 -44.53 17.15
N GLU A 453 -17.55 -45.79 16.73
CA GLU A 453 -18.73 -46.38 16.10
C GLU A 453 -19.96 -46.22 17.02
N GLY A 454 -21.04 -45.58 16.56
CA GLY A 454 -22.33 -45.70 17.26
C GLY A 454 -23.42 -44.64 17.09
N GLU A 455 -23.20 -43.47 16.45
CA GLU A 455 -24.27 -42.46 16.31
C GLU A 455 -24.53 -42.05 14.86
N THR A 456 -25.70 -42.43 14.34
CA THR A 456 -26.21 -42.07 13.01
C THR A 456 -27.00 -40.76 13.08
N ASP A 457 -26.41 -39.67 12.60
CA ASP A 457 -27.08 -38.39 12.35
C ASP A 457 -27.41 -38.26 10.84
N PRO A 458 -28.66 -37.91 10.42
CA PRO A 458 -29.05 -37.90 9.01
C PRO A 458 -28.42 -36.79 8.14
N GLN A 459 -27.54 -35.95 8.68
CA GLN A 459 -26.87 -34.87 7.91
C GLN A 459 -25.59 -35.30 7.18
N THR A 460 -25.24 -36.58 7.21
CA THR A 460 -23.93 -37.06 6.72
C THR A 460 -23.80 -37.09 5.19
N ASN A 461 -24.90 -37.04 4.43
CA ASN A 461 -24.83 -37.11 2.96
C ASN A 461 -24.50 -35.78 2.25
N PHE A 462 -24.45 -34.65 2.96
CA PHE A 462 -24.04 -33.35 2.36
C PHE A 462 -22.56 -32.99 2.62
N ARG A 463 -21.83 -33.82 3.37
CA ARG A 463 -20.37 -33.66 3.61
C ARG A 463 -19.49 -34.57 2.74
N LEU A 464 -20.07 -35.55 2.07
CA LEU A 464 -19.34 -36.57 1.29
C LEU A 464 -18.98 -36.14 -0.16
N LEU A 465 -19.31 -34.91 -0.57
CA LEU A 465 -18.79 -34.32 -1.83
C LEU A 465 -17.63 -33.33 -1.60
N ASN A 466 -17.20 -33.21 -0.35
CA ASN A 466 -16.11 -32.35 0.10
C ASN A 466 -14.87 -33.19 0.49
N GLU A 467 -14.76 -34.41 -0.02
CA GLU A 467 -13.67 -35.36 0.26
C GLU A 467 -12.39 -35.14 -0.58
N ASP A 468 -12.22 -33.95 -1.17
CA ASP A 468 -10.91 -33.42 -1.60
C ASP A 468 -10.35 -32.38 -0.60
N ASN A 469 -10.95 -32.23 0.58
CA ASN A 469 -10.60 -31.20 1.58
C ASN A 469 -9.33 -31.45 2.42
N GLY A 470 -8.24 -31.90 1.81
CA GLY A 470 -6.96 -31.99 2.53
C GLY A 470 -5.76 -32.53 1.76
N ALA A 471 -5.94 -32.99 0.53
CA ALA A 471 -4.83 -33.44 -0.29
C ALA A 471 -4.07 -32.24 -0.91
N GLY A 472 -2.90 -31.92 -0.37
CA GLY A 472 -1.75 -31.63 -1.23
C GLY A 472 -1.15 -30.23 -1.25
N VAL A 473 -1.60 -29.27 -0.43
CA VAL A 473 -0.90 -27.95 -0.40
C VAL A 473 0.21 -27.99 0.64
N LYS A 474 1.43 -28.09 0.15
CA LYS A 474 2.64 -28.02 0.97
C LYS A 474 3.01 -26.55 1.21
N ASN A 475 3.74 -26.29 2.29
CA ASN A 475 4.45 -25.03 2.42
C ASN A 475 5.42 -24.86 1.25
N MET A 476 5.55 -23.65 0.75
CA MET A 476 6.25 -23.32 -0.48
C MET A 476 7.44 -22.43 -0.17
N THR A 477 8.59 -22.78 -0.74
CA THR A 477 9.76 -21.90 -0.78
C THR A 477 9.52 -20.74 -1.73
N SER A 478 10.48 -19.83 -1.85
CA SER A 478 10.34 -18.65 -2.71
C SER A 478 10.14 -19.01 -4.18
N GLU A 479 10.84 -20.02 -4.68
CA GLU A 479 10.76 -20.49 -6.07
C GLU A 479 9.40 -21.19 -6.32
N MET A 480 9.04 -22.14 -5.46
CA MET A 480 7.75 -22.85 -5.54
C MET A 480 6.56 -21.89 -5.46
N ALA A 481 6.64 -20.89 -4.57
CA ALA A 481 5.59 -19.89 -4.43
C ALA A 481 5.49 -19.00 -5.67
N GLY A 482 6.62 -18.66 -6.30
CA GLY A 482 6.64 -17.88 -7.53
C GLY A 482 5.97 -18.60 -8.69
N GLU A 483 6.31 -19.87 -8.92
CA GLU A 483 5.66 -20.72 -9.91
C GLU A 483 4.15 -20.85 -9.64
N TRP A 484 3.79 -21.14 -8.39
CA TRP A 484 2.41 -21.27 -7.98
C TRP A 484 1.61 -19.99 -8.20
N ILE A 485 2.16 -18.81 -7.88
CA ILE A 485 1.50 -17.53 -8.16
C ILE A 485 1.30 -17.37 -9.67
N LEU A 486 2.31 -17.65 -10.49
CA LEU A 486 2.20 -17.54 -11.95
C LEU A 486 1.08 -18.42 -12.49
N GLU A 487 0.98 -19.68 -12.05
CA GLU A 487 -0.12 -20.60 -12.40
C GLU A 487 -1.51 -20.03 -12.07
N HIS A 488 -1.60 -19.23 -11.01
CA HIS A 488 -2.86 -18.63 -10.55
C HIS A 488 -3.12 -17.25 -11.16
N THR A 489 -2.23 -16.74 -12.01
CA THR A 489 -2.38 -15.46 -12.70
C THR A 489 -2.72 -15.64 -14.18
N PRO A 490 -3.39 -14.64 -14.81
CA PRO A 490 -3.71 -14.69 -16.22
C PRO A 490 -2.46 -14.88 -17.11
N SER A 491 -2.61 -15.61 -18.21
CA SER A 491 -1.51 -15.86 -19.16
C SER A 491 -0.93 -14.57 -19.77
N THR A 492 -1.71 -13.50 -19.82
CA THR A 492 -1.26 -12.16 -20.22
C THR A 492 -0.22 -11.61 -19.25
N PHE A 493 -0.44 -11.75 -17.94
CA PHE A 493 0.52 -11.35 -16.91
C PHE A 493 1.80 -12.19 -16.99
N GLN A 494 1.67 -13.50 -17.16
CA GLN A 494 2.83 -14.40 -17.31
C GLN A 494 3.69 -14.01 -18.52
N LYS A 495 3.06 -13.68 -19.66
CA LYS A 495 3.76 -13.18 -20.85
C LYS A 495 4.44 -11.84 -20.58
N MET A 496 3.74 -10.90 -19.95
CA MET A 496 4.31 -9.59 -19.58
C MET A 496 5.54 -9.74 -18.69
N MET A 497 5.48 -10.62 -17.68
CA MET A 497 6.60 -10.94 -16.81
C MET A 497 7.79 -11.49 -17.61
N ALA A 498 7.55 -12.51 -18.42
CA ALA A 498 8.60 -13.18 -19.20
C ALA A 498 9.26 -12.28 -20.26
N THR A 499 8.54 -11.31 -20.83
CA THR A 499 9.09 -10.42 -21.84
C THR A 499 9.82 -9.20 -21.28
N ASN A 500 9.62 -8.87 -19.99
CA ASN A 500 10.18 -7.65 -19.40
C ASN A 500 11.20 -7.91 -18.29
N TYR A 501 11.14 -9.04 -17.60
CA TYR A 501 11.87 -9.23 -16.36
C TYR A 501 12.44 -10.63 -16.19
N SER A 502 13.42 -10.72 -15.31
CA SER A 502 13.99 -11.96 -14.83
C SER A 502 14.25 -11.91 -13.33
N PHE A 503 14.24 -13.10 -12.72
CA PHE A 503 14.26 -13.25 -11.27
C PHE A 503 15.23 -14.32 -10.80
N GLY A 504 16.06 -14.86 -11.69
CA GLY A 504 17.04 -15.89 -11.38
C GLY A 504 18.30 -15.32 -10.72
N MET A 505 19.33 -16.15 -10.67
CA MET A 505 20.66 -15.79 -10.21
C MET A 505 21.70 -16.42 -11.14
N GLU A 506 22.56 -15.60 -11.75
CA GLU A 506 23.55 -16.07 -12.70
C GLU A 506 24.94 -16.15 -12.06
N ARG A 507 25.57 -17.33 -12.15
CA ARG A 507 26.88 -17.66 -11.56
C ARG A 507 28.03 -17.61 -12.53
N ASP A 508 27.77 -17.81 -13.81
CA ASP A 508 28.80 -17.77 -14.84
C ASP A 508 29.14 -16.32 -15.25
N GLU A 509 30.43 -15.94 -15.16
CA GLU A 509 30.92 -14.62 -15.57
C GLU A 509 30.68 -14.35 -17.07
N GLU A 510 30.74 -15.38 -17.92
CA GLU A 510 30.49 -15.22 -19.36
C GLU A 510 28.99 -15.05 -19.65
N ALA A 511 28.11 -15.76 -18.96
CA ALA A 511 26.68 -15.52 -18.99
C ALA A 511 26.33 -14.09 -18.51
N LEU A 512 26.92 -13.60 -17.41
CA LEU A 512 26.73 -12.23 -16.93
C LEU A 512 27.12 -11.18 -18.00
N LYS A 513 28.21 -11.40 -18.75
CA LYS A 513 28.60 -10.52 -19.87
C LYS A 513 27.58 -10.54 -21.01
N ARG A 514 26.97 -11.69 -21.30
CA ARG A 514 25.90 -11.79 -22.30
C ARG A 514 24.63 -11.08 -21.83
N ASN A 515 24.29 -11.22 -20.55
CA ASN A 515 23.12 -10.60 -19.93
C ASN A 515 23.21 -9.06 -19.90
N ASP A 516 24.41 -8.47 -19.92
CA ASP A 516 24.57 -7.01 -20.06
C ASP A 516 23.88 -6.44 -21.32
N LEU A 517 23.64 -7.27 -22.34
CA LEU A 517 22.97 -6.88 -23.59
C LEU A 517 21.48 -7.24 -23.65
N ASP A 518 20.94 -7.88 -22.61
CA ASP A 518 19.55 -8.32 -22.53
C ASP A 518 18.74 -7.43 -21.59
N HIS A 519 17.80 -6.68 -22.14
CA HIS A 519 16.99 -5.72 -21.39
C HIS A 519 16.14 -6.37 -20.31
N THR A 520 15.76 -7.65 -20.47
CA THR A 520 14.95 -8.37 -19.48
C THR A 520 15.70 -8.57 -18.16
N LYS A 521 17.04 -8.56 -18.22
CA LYS A 521 17.92 -8.85 -17.09
C LYS A 521 18.31 -7.60 -16.29
N TRP A 522 18.23 -6.40 -16.86
CA TRP A 522 18.82 -5.18 -16.27
C TRP A 522 18.20 -4.71 -14.95
N THR A 523 17.01 -5.20 -14.61
CA THR A 523 16.40 -4.96 -13.29
C THR A 523 16.93 -5.90 -12.21
N ASN A 524 17.55 -7.01 -12.60
CA ASN A 524 18.03 -8.05 -11.72
C ASN A 524 19.54 -7.89 -11.45
N PRO A 525 19.94 -7.38 -10.27
CA PRO A 525 21.34 -7.19 -9.95
C PRO A 525 22.10 -8.51 -9.73
N LEU A 526 21.42 -9.66 -9.69
CA LEU A 526 22.03 -11.00 -9.63
C LEU A 526 22.36 -11.56 -11.01
N GLU A 527 21.82 -11.00 -12.09
CA GLU A 527 22.03 -11.48 -13.46
C GLU A 527 22.82 -10.48 -14.32
N VAL A 528 23.12 -9.30 -13.78
CA VAL A 528 23.78 -8.21 -14.51
C VAL A 528 24.87 -7.57 -13.66
N LYS A 529 25.94 -7.12 -14.32
CA LYS A 529 27.10 -6.54 -13.64
C LYS A 529 26.84 -5.06 -13.31
N LEU A 530 27.59 -4.49 -12.39
CA LEU A 530 27.71 -3.05 -12.26
C LEU A 530 28.41 -2.47 -13.50
N PRO A 531 28.18 -1.18 -13.81
CA PRO A 531 28.81 -0.51 -14.93
C PRO A 531 30.35 -0.43 -14.80
N ASN A 532 31.03 -0.21 -15.92
CA ASN A 532 32.50 -0.06 -15.90
C ASN A 532 32.90 1.37 -15.48
N ALA A 533 32.81 1.67 -14.18
CA ALA A 533 33.01 3.03 -13.65
C ALA A 533 33.84 3.05 -12.35
N PRO A 534 35.16 2.82 -12.40
CA PRO A 534 35.99 2.69 -11.20
C PRO A 534 36.06 3.97 -10.35
N SER A 535 35.80 5.16 -10.91
CA SER A 535 35.78 6.40 -10.12
C SER A 535 34.41 6.73 -9.51
N MET A 536 33.34 6.06 -9.97
CA MET A 536 32.00 6.26 -9.44
C MET A 536 31.90 5.72 -8.02
N LYS A 537 31.24 6.47 -7.13
CA LYS A 537 30.94 6.05 -5.76
C LYS A 537 29.51 5.54 -5.68
N MET A 538 29.28 4.45 -4.96
CA MET A 538 27.94 3.92 -4.74
C MET A 538 27.61 3.95 -3.25
N PHE A 539 26.48 4.53 -2.90
CA PHE A 539 25.98 4.61 -1.52
C PHE A 539 24.66 3.84 -1.43
N CYS A 540 24.61 2.83 -0.56
CA CYS A 540 23.36 2.17 -0.20
C CYS A 540 22.91 2.67 1.16
N VAL A 541 21.84 3.45 1.19
CA VAL A 541 21.31 4.06 2.42
C VAL A 541 19.91 3.55 2.67
N TYR A 542 19.66 2.90 3.80
CA TYR A 542 18.35 2.34 4.10
C TYR A 542 18.04 2.32 5.59
N GLY A 543 16.76 2.24 5.92
CA GLY A 543 16.29 2.15 7.30
C GLY A 543 16.37 0.75 7.87
N HIS A 544 16.55 0.66 9.18
CA HIS A 544 16.48 -0.59 9.94
C HIS A 544 15.79 -0.38 11.29
N GLY A 545 15.13 -1.42 11.80
CA GLY A 545 14.52 -1.43 13.13
C GLY A 545 13.00 -1.37 13.13
N LYS A 546 12.36 -1.55 11.97
CA LYS A 546 10.90 -1.67 11.85
C LYS A 546 10.52 -3.10 11.41
N GLU A 547 9.53 -3.69 12.07
CA GLU A 547 9.05 -5.03 11.72
C GLU A 547 8.45 -5.02 10.30
N THR A 548 8.98 -5.90 9.45
CA THR A 548 8.70 -5.92 8.01
C THR A 548 8.11 -7.27 7.57
N GLU A 549 7.25 -7.26 6.56
CA GLU A 549 6.66 -8.50 6.03
C GLU A 549 7.71 -9.33 5.29
N ARG A 550 7.86 -10.60 5.69
CA ARG A 550 8.89 -11.50 5.15
C ARG A 550 8.33 -12.76 4.49
N SER A 551 7.25 -13.30 5.03
CA SER A 551 6.49 -14.43 4.47
C SER A 551 5.08 -14.50 5.04
N TYR A 552 4.22 -15.36 4.49
CA TYR A 552 2.78 -15.32 4.76
C TYR A 552 2.21 -16.71 5.07
N TRP A 553 1.19 -16.72 5.91
CA TRP A 553 0.26 -17.81 6.11
C TRP A 553 -0.99 -17.53 5.30
N TYR A 554 -1.33 -18.45 4.42
CA TYR A 554 -2.51 -18.37 3.59
C TYR A 554 -3.56 -19.39 4.02
N THR A 555 -4.81 -18.99 3.82
CA THR A 555 -5.97 -19.88 3.87
C THR A 555 -6.66 -19.91 2.51
N ARG A 556 -7.47 -20.94 2.28
CA ARG A 556 -8.18 -21.16 1.02
C ARG A 556 -9.68 -21.24 1.27
N GLY A 557 -10.46 -20.54 0.46
CA GLY A 557 -11.91 -20.60 0.48
C GLY A 557 -12.48 -21.41 -0.66
N ASP A 558 -13.71 -21.07 -1.02
CA ASP A 558 -14.43 -21.72 -2.10
C ASP A 558 -13.80 -21.42 -3.47
N TYR A 559 -14.17 -22.25 -4.44
CA TYR A 559 -13.78 -22.02 -5.82
C TYR A 559 -14.45 -20.75 -6.38
N GLU A 560 -13.67 -19.97 -7.11
CA GLU A 560 -14.10 -18.81 -7.88
C GLU A 560 -14.51 -19.24 -9.29
N TYR A 561 -15.62 -18.68 -9.74
CA TYR A 561 -16.22 -18.91 -11.04
C TYR A 561 -16.22 -17.58 -11.78
N ASP A 562 -16.05 -17.62 -13.11
CA ASP A 562 -16.03 -16.41 -13.92
C ASP A 562 -17.41 -15.71 -13.87
N GLU A 563 -17.42 -14.38 -13.68
CA GLU A 563 -18.66 -13.61 -13.71
C GLU A 563 -19.20 -13.44 -15.14
N THR A 564 -18.38 -13.74 -16.17
CA THR A 564 -18.90 -13.94 -17.53
C THR A 564 -19.64 -15.26 -17.61
N ALA A 565 -20.85 -15.28 -17.07
CA ALA A 565 -21.88 -16.20 -17.53
C ALA A 565 -22.00 -16.02 -19.05
N ALA A 566 -21.56 -17.01 -19.81
CA ALA A 566 -22.03 -17.19 -21.17
C ALA A 566 -23.56 -17.32 -21.08
N ASP A 567 -24.24 -16.22 -21.41
CA ASP A 567 -25.66 -16.04 -21.64
C ASP A 567 -26.65 -16.71 -20.66
N GLY A 568 -27.30 -15.91 -19.81
CA GLY A 568 -28.61 -16.27 -19.23
C GLY A 568 -28.88 -15.68 -17.85
N ILE A 569 -29.93 -14.85 -17.77
CA ILE A 569 -30.54 -14.41 -16.50
C ILE A 569 -30.90 -15.66 -15.68
N ALA A 570 -30.20 -15.87 -14.55
CA ALA A 570 -30.50 -16.81 -13.47
C ALA A 570 -31.31 -18.08 -13.85
N PRO A 571 -30.69 -19.25 -14.10
CA PRO A 571 -31.43 -20.50 -14.20
C PRO A 571 -31.94 -20.91 -12.82
N LEU A 572 -33.09 -20.34 -12.41
CA LEU A 572 -33.86 -20.79 -11.26
C LEU A 572 -34.70 -21.99 -11.70
N CYS A 573 -34.32 -23.19 -11.28
CA CYS A 573 -35.20 -24.36 -11.34
C CYS A 573 -36.36 -24.11 -10.35
N ARG A 574 -37.49 -23.60 -10.84
CA ARG A 574 -38.68 -23.32 -10.04
C ARG A 574 -39.52 -24.59 -9.96
N ASP A 575 -39.52 -25.25 -8.81
CA ASP A 575 -40.47 -26.33 -8.54
C ASP A 575 -41.90 -25.75 -8.48
N PRO A 576 -42.89 -26.34 -9.17
CA PRO A 576 -44.24 -25.79 -9.22
C PRO A 576 -45.05 -25.94 -7.90
N ASN A 577 -44.49 -26.43 -6.80
CA ASN A 577 -45.18 -26.51 -5.51
C ASN A 577 -44.24 -26.34 -4.29
N PRO A 578 -44.34 -25.24 -3.51
CA PRO A 578 -43.45 -24.94 -2.39
C PRO A 578 -43.77 -25.72 -1.08
N GLY A 579 -44.51 -26.84 -1.16
CA GLY A 579 -45.03 -27.56 0.01
C GLY A 579 -44.66 -29.04 0.12
N SER A 580 -43.91 -29.64 -0.81
CA SER A 580 -43.57 -31.06 -0.75
C SER A 580 -42.12 -31.29 -0.35
N ASN A 581 -41.92 -31.99 0.77
CA ASN A 581 -40.63 -32.58 1.13
C ASN A 581 -40.10 -33.42 -0.05
N GLN A 582 -39.00 -32.94 -0.66
CA GLN A 582 -37.99 -33.71 -1.38
C GLN A 582 -38.44 -34.74 -2.44
N THR A 583 -39.35 -34.40 -3.35
CA THR A 583 -39.58 -35.24 -4.56
C THR A 583 -39.89 -34.42 -5.82
N GLY A 584 -39.31 -33.22 -5.95
CA GLY A 584 -39.42 -32.40 -7.16
C GLY A 584 -38.33 -32.70 -8.18
N THR A 585 -38.57 -32.40 -9.46
CA THR A 585 -37.64 -32.63 -10.58
C THR A 585 -36.32 -31.86 -10.47
N CYS A 586 -36.23 -30.92 -9.52
CA CYS A 586 -35.02 -30.14 -9.22
C CYS A 586 -34.19 -30.69 -8.04
N ALA A 587 -34.60 -31.79 -7.40
CA ALA A 587 -33.86 -32.38 -6.28
C ALA A 587 -32.53 -33.00 -6.75
N GLY A 588 -31.41 -32.36 -6.40
CA GLY A 588 -30.04 -32.83 -6.74
C GLY A 588 -29.40 -32.15 -7.95
N LEU A 589 -30.05 -31.16 -8.57
CA LEU A 589 -29.47 -30.36 -9.65
C LEU A 589 -28.80 -29.11 -9.07
N SER A 590 -27.49 -28.94 -9.36
CA SER A 590 -26.77 -27.69 -9.06
C SER A 590 -27.42 -26.55 -9.85
N PRO A 591 -27.62 -25.35 -9.27
CA PRO A 591 -28.20 -24.19 -9.96
C PRO A 591 -27.29 -23.59 -11.07
N ARG A 592 -26.30 -24.34 -11.55
CA ARG A 592 -25.25 -23.89 -12.46
C ARG A 592 -25.06 -24.86 -13.62
N ASN A 593 -24.65 -24.33 -14.77
CA ASN A 593 -24.49 -25.10 -16.01
C ASN A 593 -23.38 -26.16 -15.86
N GLN A 594 -23.52 -27.32 -16.52
CA GLN A 594 -22.55 -28.42 -16.49
C GLN A 594 -21.15 -28.07 -17.03
N LEU A 595 -21.00 -26.90 -17.69
CA LEU A 595 -19.74 -26.38 -18.23
C LEU A 595 -19.15 -25.24 -17.38
N ASP A 596 -19.78 -24.87 -16.26
CA ASP A 596 -19.28 -23.87 -15.31
C ASP A 596 -18.21 -24.52 -14.41
N MET A 597 -17.03 -24.75 -15.01
CA MET A 597 -15.88 -25.35 -14.31
C MET A 597 -15.19 -24.29 -13.45
N PRO A 598 -14.99 -24.52 -12.14
CA PRO A 598 -14.26 -23.59 -11.30
C PRO A 598 -12.81 -23.47 -11.77
N LEU A 599 -12.40 -22.28 -12.20
CA LEU A 599 -11.05 -22.07 -12.76
C LEU A 599 -9.99 -21.92 -11.67
N LEU A 600 -10.33 -21.30 -10.52
CA LEU A 600 -9.36 -20.91 -9.49
C LEU A 600 -9.98 -21.01 -8.09
N ARG A 601 -9.21 -21.40 -7.07
CA ARG A 601 -9.66 -21.38 -5.67
C ARG A 601 -9.24 -20.07 -5.00
N LYS A 602 -10.16 -19.41 -4.29
CA LYS A 602 -9.84 -18.16 -3.58
C LYS A 602 -8.82 -18.43 -2.49
N SER A 603 -7.73 -17.66 -2.50
CA SER A 603 -6.68 -17.71 -1.48
C SER A 603 -6.45 -16.31 -0.91
N TRP A 604 -6.38 -16.19 0.41
CA TRP A 604 -6.14 -14.93 1.11
C TRP A 604 -5.25 -15.15 2.34
N ILE A 605 -4.64 -14.09 2.83
CA ILE A 605 -3.79 -14.14 4.03
C ILE A 605 -4.65 -14.52 5.24
N ASP A 606 -4.20 -15.50 6.00
CA ASP A 606 -4.89 -15.99 7.20
C ASP A 606 -4.76 -14.99 8.36
N ALA A 607 -5.60 -13.95 8.32
CA ALA A 607 -5.64 -12.88 9.30
C ALA A 607 -5.93 -13.36 10.73
N ASP A 608 -6.51 -14.56 10.89
CA ASP A 608 -6.81 -15.17 12.18
C ASP A 608 -5.57 -15.84 12.80
N TYR A 609 -4.48 -16.04 12.05
CA TYR A 609 -3.26 -16.65 12.56
C TYR A 609 -2.33 -15.63 13.17
N THR A 610 -2.19 -15.66 14.50
CA THR A 610 -1.23 -14.85 15.22
C THR A 610 -0.52 -15.71 16.24
N ASP A 611 0.80 -15.78 16.13
CA ASP A 611 1.67 -16.43 17.10
C ASP A 611 2.80 -15.45 17.47
N ALA A 612 2.62 -14.80 18.63
CA ALA A 612 3.60 -13.86 19.16
C ALA A 612 4.77 -14.56 19.87
N THR A 613 4.64 -15.86 20.16
CA THR A 613 5.66 -16.67 20.84
C THR A 613 6.57 -17.42 19.89
N ALA A 614 6.12 -17.64 18.64
CA ALA A 614 6.96 -18.14 17.57
C ALA A 614 8.13 -17.19 17.27
N ASN A 615 9.25 -17.79 16.88
CA ASN A 615 10.41 -17.09 16.36
C ASN A 615 10.70 -17.69 14.98
N PRO A 616 10.38 -16.98 13.87
CA PRO A 616 9.92 -15.60 13.78
C PRO A 616 8.46 -15.37 14.17
N LYS A 617 8.15 -14.15 14.60
CA LYS A 617 6.81 -13.75 15.07
C LYS A 617 5.81 -13.75 13.93
N VAL A 618 4.60 -14.21 14.18
CA VAL A 618 3.50 -14.19 13.21
C VAL A 618 2.39 -13.29 13.72
N ARG A 619 1.95 -12.32 12.90
CA ARG A 619 0.87 -11.37 13.22
C ARG A 619 -0.11 -11.30 12.07
N ASN A 620 -1.36 -11.69 12.32
CA ASN A 620 -2.44 -11.70 11.33
C ASN A 620 -2.05 -12.36 10.00
N GLY A 621 -1.43 -13.54 10.09
CA GLY A 621 -0.99 -14.32 8.94
C GLY A 621 0.32 -13.83 8.32
N VAL A 622 0.93 -12.75 8.80
CA VAL A 622 2.21 -12.26 8.28
C VAL A 622 3.34 -12.70 9.21
N LYS A 623 4.32 -13.45 8.70
CA LYS A 623 5.58 -13.71 9.39
C LYS A 623 6.44 -12.44 9.29
N MET A 624 6.81 -11.91 10.44
CA MET A 624 7.53 -10.64 10.59
C MET A 624 9.03 -10.88 10.62
N GLY A 625 9.76 -10.21 9.72
CA GLY A 625 11.21 -10.13 9.70
C GLY A 625 11.73 -8.72 9.97
N GLU A 626 13.03 -8.54 9.80
CA GLU A 626 13.71 -7.26 9.94
C GLU A 626 13.69 -6.46 8.63
N GLY A 627 13.65 -5.13 8.73
CA GLY A 627 13.70 -4.24 7.56
C GLY A 627 13.33 -2.80 7.90
N ASP A 628 12.84 -2.07 6.90
CA ASP A 628 12.41 -0.66 6.99
C ASP A 628 10.88 -0.49 7.11
N GLY A 629 10.14 -1.58 7.31
CA GLY A 629 8.68 -1.64 7.38
C GLY A 629 8.00 -2.06 6.09
N THR A 630 8.67 -1.92 4.93
CA THR A 630 8.15 -2.32 3.61
C THR A 630 9.07 -3.33 2.92
N VAL A 631 10.38 -3.13 3.00
CA VAL A 631 11.40 -3.94 2.33
C VAL A 631 12.20 -4.71 3.37
N SER A 632 12.28 -6.02 3.21
CA SER A 632 13.07 -6.89 4.08
C SER A 632 14.55 -6.52 4.03
N LEU A 633 15.25 -6.67 5.15
CA LEU A 633 16.67 -6.33 5.30
C LEU A 633 17.58 -7.04 4.28
N ILE A 634 17.31 -8.30 3.93
CA ILE A 634 18.05 -9.03 2.87
C ILE A 634 17.99 -8.25 1.55
N SER A 635 16.81 -7.84 1.13
CA SER A 635 16.62 -7.12 -0.13
C SER A 635 17.22 -5.71 -0.14
N LEU A 636 17.20 -5.03 1.02
CA LEU A 636 17.81 -3.71 1.17
C LEU A 636 19.34 -3.76 1.06
N GLY A 637 19.97 -4.73 1.73
CA GLY A 637 21.39 -4.66 2.05
C GLY A 637 22.28 -5.75 1.46
N ALA A 638 21.77 -6.96 1.18
CA ALA A 638 22.65 -8.11 0.91
C ALA A 638 23.53 -7.91 -0.34
N MET A 639 22.98 -7.30 -1.39
CA MET A 639 23.77 -6.93 -2.58
C MET A 639 24.84 -5.90 -2.26
N CYS A 640 24.53 -4.87 -1.47
CA CYS A 640 25.50 -3.82 -1.16
C CYS A 640 26.62 -4.29 -0.24
N VAL A 641 26.29 -5.18 0.70
CA VAL A 641 27.21 -5.67 1.74
C VAL A 641 28.15 -6.74 1.22
N GLU A 642 27.65 -7.68 0.42
CA GLU A 642 28.42 -8.86 -0.01
C GLU A 642 28.37 -9.06 -1.53
N GLY A 643 27.19 -8.97 -2.16
CA GLY A 643 27.02 -9.25 -3.60
C GLY A 643 27.92 -8.39 -4.51
N TRP A 644 27.84 -7.07 -4.42
CA TRP A 644 28.67 -6.12 -5.19
C TRP A 644 30.07 -5.93 -4.64
N LYS A 645 30.46 -6.60 -3.55
CA LYS A 645 31.86 -6.74 -3.17
C LYS A 645 32.56 -7.83 -3.97
N ARG A 646 31.81 -8.73 -4.61
CA ARG A 646 32.34 -9.79 -5.46
C ARG A 646 32.61 -9.26 -6.88
N ARG A 647 33.80 -9.58 -7.40
CA ARG A 647 34.28 -9.13 -8.71
C ARG A 647 33.35 -9.51 -9.88
N ARG A 648 32.66 -10.65 -9.78
CA ARG A 648 31.75 -11.12 -10.83
C ARG A 648 30.61 -10.13 -11.14
N TRP A 649 30.00 -9.54 -10.10
CA TRP A 649 28.95 -8.53 -10.26
C TRP A 649 29.50 -7.10 -10.18
N ASN A 650 30.71 -6.88 -9.67
CA ASN A 650 31.38 -5.59 -9.66
C ASN A 650 32.77 -5.67 -10.30
N PRO A 651 32.86 -5.79 -11.63
CA PRO A 651 34.13 -6.00 -12.32
C PRO A 651 35.07 -4.79 -12.24
N ALA A 652 34.51 -3.58 -12.12
CA ALA A 652 35.26 -2.33 -12.05
C ALA A 652 35.74 -1.99 -10.62
N GLY A 653 35.33 -2.73 -9.60
CA GLY A 653 35.69 -2.46 -8.22
C GLY A 653 35.11 -1.14 -7.69
N ILE A 654 33.89 -0.78 -8.11
CA ILE A 654 33.18 0.41 -7.62
C ILE A 654 33.13 0.37 -6.09
N ASN A 655 33.45 1.49 -5.45
CA ASN A 655 33.38 1.60 -4.00
C ASN A 655 31.92 1.69 -3.54
N VAL A 656 31.41 0.61 -2.93
CA VAL A 656 30.06 0.53 -2.37
C VAL A 656 30.12 0.80 -0.86
N THR A 657 29.53 1.90 -0.41
CA THR A 657 29.43 2.29 1.01
C THR A 657 28.01 2.03 1.51
N VAL A 658 27.88 1.33 2.63
CA VAL A 658 26.57 0.98 3.22
C VAL A 658 26.32 1.80 4.48
N VAL A 659 25.16 2.44 4.55
CA VAL A 659 24.74 3.26 5.70
C VAL A 659 23.34 2.85 6.14
N GLU A 660 23.25 2.22 7.30
CA GLU A 660 21.99 1.85 7.93
C GLU A 660 21.51 2.92 8.91
N LEU A 661 20.26 3.36 8.74
CA LEU A 661 19.64 4.38 9.58
C LEU A 661 18.73 3.71 10.62
N PRO A 662 19.00 3.87 11.92
CA PRO A 662 18.17 3.28 12.97
C PRO A 662 16.82 3.98 13.08
N HIS A 663 15.74 3.20 13.01
CA HIS A 663 14.37 3.67 13.17
C HIS A 663 14.09 4.03 14.63
N ARG A 664 14.14 5.33 14.96
CA ARG A 664 13.87 5.89 16.30
C ARG A 664 12.82 7.00 16.21
N PRO A 665 11.55 6.64 15.96
CA PRO A 665 10.50 7.62 15.75
C PRO A 665 10.17 8.37 17.04
N VAL A 666 9.83 9.65 16.92
CA VAL A 666 9.27 10.45 18.02
C VAL A 666 7.75 10.28 18.00
N PRO A 667 7.12 9.63 19.00
CA PRO A 667 5.70 9.28 18.96
C PRO A 667 4.74 10.48 18.85
N SER A 668 5.17 11.65 19.33
CA SER A 668 4.38 12.88 19.29
C SER A 668 4.41 13.59 17.93
N ILE A 669 5.27 13.16 17.00
CA ILE A 669 5.42 13.75 15.67
C ILE A 669 4.82 12.79 14.64
N PRO A 670 3.82 13.23 13.85
CA PRO A 670 3.33 12.46 12.71
C PRO A 670 4.50 12.04 11.79
N ARG A 671 4.55 10.76 11.39
CA ARG A 671 5.64 10.17 10.59
C ARG A 671 7.01 10.13 11.28
N GLY A 672 7.04 10.11 12.61
CA GLY A 672 8.20 9.69 13.41
C GLY A 672 9.36 10.70 13.50
N GLY A 673 9.30 11.84 12.82
CA GLY A 673 10.27 12.92 12.96
C GLY A 673 11.66 12.64 12.34
N ALA A 674 12.72 13.25 12.87
CA ALA A 674 14.06 13.33 12.23
C ALA A 674 14.81 12.00 12.15
N ASN A 675 14.48 11.08 13.05
CA ASN A 675 15.15 9.80 13.19
C ASN A 675 14.22 8.65 12.80
N THR A 676 13.14 8.94 12.07
CA THR A 676 12.36 7.91 11.41
C THR A 676 13.19 7.28 10.29
N SER A 677 13.02 5.98 10.12
CA SER A 677 13.63 5.23 9.01
C SER A 677 12.64 4.22 8.44
N ASP A 678 11.35 4.57 8.49
CA ASP A 678 10.31 3.89 7.72
C ASP A 678 10.57 4.09 6.22
N HIS A 679 10.16 3.16 5.37
CA HIS A 679 10.54 3.10 3.95
C HIS A 679 10.38 4.43 3.18
N VAL A 680 9.27 5.15 3.38
CA VAL A 680 9.05 6.46 2.76
C VAL A 680 9.53 7.59 3.66
N ASP A 681 9.38 7.45 4.99
CA ASP A 681 9.74 8.52 5.94
C ASP A 681 11.25 8.74 6.02
N VAL A 682 12.07 7.77 5.61
CA VAL A 682 13.53 7.89 5.54
C VAL A 682 13.97 9.09 4.70
N LEU A 683 13.19 9.47 3.68
CA LEU A 683 13.43 10.67 2.85
C LEU A 683 13.44 11.97 3.66
N GLY A 684 12.76 12.00 4.81
CA GLY A 684 12.74 13.13 5.73
C GLY A 684 13.69 12.99 6.92
N SER A 685 14.48 11.92 6.97
CA SER A 685 15.47 11.69 8.03
C SER A 685 16.61 12.70 7.91
N THR A 686 17.00 13.29 9.03
CA THR A 686 18.13 14.25 9.07
C THR A 686 19.42 13.58 8.59
N ALA A 687 19.65 12.32 8.94
CA ALA A 687 20.85 11.58 8.55
C ALA A 687 20.93 11.35 7.04
N LEU A 688 19.83 10.95 6.39
CA LEU A 688 19.80 10.80 4.94
C LEU A 688 20.01 12.14 4.22
N ASN A 689 19.33 13.19 4.68
CA ASN A 689 19.48 14.53 4.13
C ASN A 689 20.95 14.99 4.23
N GLU A 690 21.62 14.69 5.34
CA GLU A 690 23.03 15.00 5.54
C GLU A 690 23.93 14.28 4.52
N ILE A 691 23.69 12.98 4.28
CA ILE A 691 24.44 12.19 3.30
C ILE A 691 24.26 12.75 1.89
N ILE A 692 23.02 13.02 1.46
CA ILE A 692 22.74 13.54 0.12
C ILE A 692 23.42 14.90 -0.08
N VAL A 693 23.28 15.82 0.88
CA VAL A 693 23.90 17.16 0.78
C VAL A 693 25.42 17.05 0.82
N LYS A 694 26.02 16.18 1.66
CA LYS A 694 27.48 15.93 1.66
C LYS A 694 27.97 15.45 0.30
N VAL A 695 27.32 14.45 -0.30
CA VAL A 695 27.71 13.92 -1.61
C VAL A 695 27.54 14.98 -2.70
N ALA A 696 26.44 15.73 -2.69
CA ALA A 696 26.15 16.78 -3.66
C ALA A 696 27.16 17.96 -3.60
N THR A 697 27.66 18.28 -2.41
CA THR A 697 28.60 19.40 -2.15
C THR A 697 30.08 19.01 -2.12
N GLY A 698 30.45 17.80 -2.55
CA GLY A 698 31.86 17.36 -2.61
C GLY A 698 32.41 16.67 -1.37
N ALA A 699 31.69 16.75 -0.25
CA ALA A 699 32.04 16.12 1.01
C ALA A 699 31.62 14.64 1.12
N GLY A 700 31.34 13.97 -0.01
CA GLY A 700 30.89 12.57 -0.02
C GLY A 700 31.89 11.56 0.54
N HIS A 701 33.18 11.92 0.62
CA HIS A 701 34.22 11.10 1.23
C HIS A 701 34.13 11.03 2.77
N GLU A 702 33.37 11.94 3.40
CA GLU A 702 33.08 11.94 4.84
C GLU A 702 31.98 10.94 5.24
N VAL A 703 31.33 10.31 4.26
CA VAL A 703 30.27 9.34 4.51
C VAL A 703 30.90 7.99 4.80
N GLU A 704 30.90 7.61 6.07
CA GLU A 704 31.44 6.34 6.56
C GLU A 704 30.39 5.24 6.58
N GLU A 705 30.84 3.98 6.51
CA GLU A 705 29.94 2.85 6.64
C GLU A 705 29.35 2.77 8.07
N MET A 706 28.05 2.53 8.17
CA MET A 706 27.35 2.37 9.42
C MET A 706 26.44 1.15 9.36
N PHE A 707 26.60 0.25 10.33
CA PHE A 707 25.77 -0.95 10.48
C PHE A 707 25.11 -0.92 11.85
N VAL A 708 23.79 -1.09 11.85
CA VAL A 708 22.92 -1.23 13.03
C VAL A 708 22.38 -2.66 13.12
N SER A 709 22.25 -3.34 11.98
CA SER A 709 21.67 -4.67 11.82
C SER A 709 22.73 -5.77 11.68
N ASN A 710 22.27 -7.02 11.72
CA ASN A 710 23.08 -8.21 11.47
C ASN A 710 23.19 -8.59 9.98
N ILE A 711 22.95 -7.66 9.05
CA ILE A 711 22.98 -7.93 7.60
C ILE A 711 24.29 -8.57 7.13
N LYS A 712 25.44 -8.25 7.75
CA LYS A 712 26.72 -8.90 7.42
C LYS A 712 26.74 -10.40 7.73
N ALA A 713 26.00 -10.83 8.75
CA ALA A 713 25.86 -12.25 9.06
C ALA A 713 24.88 -12.92 8.08
N TYR A 714 23.74 -12.30 7.81
CA TYR A 714 22.74 -12.83 6.87
C TYR A 714 23.30 -12.93 5.46
N ALA A 715 23.98 -11.89 4.98
CA ALA A 715 24.60 -11.88 3.67
C ALA A 715 25.65 -13.00 3.54
N ARG A 716 26.41 -13.34 4.59
CA ARG A 716 27.37 -14.47 4.54
C ARG A 716 26.70 -15.85 4.51
N ARG A 717 25.44 -15.96 4.92
CA ARG A 717 24.66 -17.20 4.91
C ARG A 717 23.96 -17.47 3.58
N ILE A 718 23.97 -16.50 2.66
CA ILE A 718 23.40 -16.63 1.32
C ILE A 718 24.30 -17.51 0.45
N GLU A 719 23.69 -18.34 -0.39
CA GLU A 719 24.38 -19.22 -1.34
C GLU A 719 24.83 -18.45 -2.60
N TRP A 720 25.88 -17.63 -2.46
CA TRP A 720 26.37 -16.78 -3.54
C TRP A 720 27.04 -17.54 -4.69
N ASP A 721 27.68 -18.66 -4.40
CA ASP A 721 28.57 -19.39 -5.31
C ASP A 721 27.96 -20.66 -5.89
#